data_AF-A0A182ATT1-F1
#
_entry.id   AF-A0A182ATT1-F1
#
_cell.length_a   1.000
_cell.length_b   1.000
_cell.length_c   1.000
_cell.angle_alpha   90.00
_cell.angle_beta   90.00
_cell.angle_gamma   90.00
#
_symmetry.space_group_name_H-M   'P 1'
#
loop_
_entity.id
_entity.type
_entity.pdbx_description
1 polymer ?
#
loop_
_entity_poly.entity_id
_entity_poly.type
_entity_poly.pdbx_seq_one_letter_code
_entity_poly.pdbx_strand_id
1 'polypeptide(L)'
;MTQLLLAGTSIAATSHLEMALQRVNNRLQAWASNTHAYNAHLLDVFGAQSSEATSTLQASLSGAGLGIRLEILDGSTLSGINAAYTSAAADGTERIYLNATWLQNATAVQIEAVLLEELGHAIDSRLNSGADTPGDEGEIFSARLRGTTPATTAFTEDDQQLINLNGQNLMLEAAADTTPPRGSFFQGAAFAAPSTNPFGITDVGRYASPALADADGDGDLDLFIGNSDGNTLFFRNTASPGATAPSYAAASTNPFGISDVGSYAKPAFADADGDGDLDLFIGNKDGNTLFFRNTASPGATAPSYAAASTNPFGMTDVGYFAKPAFADADGDGDLDLFIGNKDGNTLFFRNTASLGATAPAFDAPSTNPFGITDVGSFASPAFADADGDGDLDLFIGNSYGNTLFFRNTASPGATAPAFDAPSTNPFGITGVGASATPAFADADGDGDLDLFIGNGNILDNNSGNTLFFSNTASPTAPVSSTTANGTYGPGSIITLTVQFSEAVLVTGTPLLQLETGAIDRFATYTSGSGTDTLTFSYTVQPGDISADLDQLSANALSLNGGTIQDAAGNNAILTLAQPGTAGSLGANADLVIDTTAPTGSFFQDPAYAAPSTNPFGISDVGSYASPALADADGDGDLDLFIGNSDGNTLFFRNTANPGATAPAFDAPSTNPFGITDVGASATPAFADADADGDLDLFIGNKDGNTLFFRNTASPGATAPSYAAASTNPFGITDVGYFAKPAFADADGDGDLDLFIGNKDGNTLFFRNTASPGATAPAFDAPSTNPFGITDVGYQASPAFADADGDGDLDLFIRNSYGNTLFFRNTASPGATAPAFDAPSTNPFGITAVGSAASPALADADGDGDLDLFIGNKDGNTLFFRNTASPGATALIAPVNSTTPDGTYGPGSIITLTVQFSEAVLVTGTPLLQLETGAIDRFATYTSGSGTDTLTFSYTVQPGDISADLDQLSANALTLNGGTIQDAAGNNAILTLAQPGAPGSLAANADIEVTCFLPGTLIATPGGEQPIETLQPGDLICTPDGPQPVKFVCRTTHHPVILWNLDALPICIKAGALGDGLPRRDLYVSGGHALLLDGHLIHASALVNGSTILQTQPEDWDAHRPITYYNIELEKHELITAEGLMVESFFDSFERSGWDNYPAYLALYGSEQPLEELPLPRVKFKRQLSSALRQTLTLLEEQAQQHKQPVAACP
;
A
#
# COMPACT_ATOMS: atom_id res chain seq x y z
N MET A 1 4.66 -51.38 2.58
CA MET A 1 5.38 -50.28 1.90
C MET A 1 6.42 -50.71 0.87
N THR A 2 7.24 -51.75 1.06
CA THR A 2 8.35 -52.09 0.11
C THR A 2 7.93 -52.39 -1.35
N GLN A 3 6.64 -52.60 -1.63
CA GLN A 3 6.10 -52.74 -3.00
C GLN A 3 5.68 -51.41 -3.67
N LEU A 4 5.67 -50.27 -2.96
CA LEU A 4 5.32 -48.97 -3.56
C LEU A 4 6.41 -48.36 -4.44
N LEU A 5 7.64 -48.86 -4.38
CA LEU A 5 8.83 -48.29 -5.03
C LEU A 5 8.87 -48.44 -6.58
N LEU A 6 7.82 -48.93 -7.25
CA LEU A 6 7.93 -49.48 -8.61
C LEU A 6 6.76 -49.22 -9.59
N ALA A 7 5.91 -48.19 -9.40
CA ALA A 7 4.77 -47.95 -10.32
C ALA A 7 4.34 -46.48 -10.56
N GLY A 8 5.24 -45.62 -11.09
CA GLY A 8 4.90 -44.31 -11.69
C GLY A 8 4.57 -43.17 -10.71
N THR A 9 4.78 -41.87 -11.00
CA THR A 9 5.20 -41.19 -12.26
C THR A 9 6.03 -39.90 -12.02
N SER A 10 6.92 -39.61 -12.98
CA SER A 10 7.46 -38.29 -13.41
C SER A 10 8.08 -37.24 -12.47
N ILE A 11 8.01 -37.30 -11.13
CA ILE A 11 8.75 -36.36 -10.25
C ILE A 11 9.80 -37.13 -9.45
N ALA A 12 11.01 -36.56 -9.34
CA ALA A 12 12.11 -37.20 -8.63
C ALA A 12 11.82 -37.28 -7.13
N ALA A 13 11.70 -38.51 -6.60
CA ALA A 13 11.50 -38.73 -5.17
C ALA A 13 12.63 -38.07 -4.37
N THR A 14 12.27 -37.16 -3.45
CA THR A 14 13.25 -36.52 -2.57
C THR A 14 13.82 -37.54 -1.59
N SER A 15 15.09 -37.40 -1.23
CA SER A 15 15.75 -38.29 -0.26
C SER A 15 15.03 -38.30 1.11
N HIS A 16 14.29 -37.23 1.42
CA HIS A 16 13.44 -37.15 2.61
C HIS A 16 12.25 -38.10 2.57
N LEU A 17 11.58 -38.26 1.43
CA LEU A 17 10.44 -39.19 1.28
C LEU A 17 10.91 -40.64 1.43
N GLU A 18 12.04 -41.03 0.83
CA GLU A 18 12.61 -42.37 1.01
C GLU A 18 12.96 -42.65 2.48
N MET A 19 13.57 -41.67 3.16
CA MET A 19 13.88 -41.76 4.60
C MET A 19 12.62 -41.87 5.46
N ALA A 20 11.57 -41.09 5.17
CA ALA A 20 10.30 -41.14 5.88
C ALA A 20 9.63 -42.52 5.72
N LEU A 21 9.46 -43.01 4.49
CA LEU A 21 8.87 -44.32 4.19
C LEU A 21 9.63 -45.47 4.89
N GLN A 22 10.96 -45.39 4.97
CA GLN A 22 11.75 -46.38 5.70
C GLN A 22 11.51 -46.34 7.22
N ARG A 23 11.31 -45.16 7.81
CA ARG A 23 10.99 -45.01 9.24
C ARG A 23 9.57 -45.46 9.57
N VAL A 24 8.58 -45.07 8.77
CA VAL A 24 7.20 -45.55 8.86
C VAL A 24 7.17 -47.08 8.85
N ASN A 25 7.83 -47.70 7.86
CA ASN A 25 7.93 -49.16 7.77
C ASN A 25 8.58 -49.79 9.02
N ASN A 26 9.63 -49.16 9.59
CA ASN A 26 10.27 -49.66 10.81
C ASN A 26 9.35 -49.58 12.04
N ARG A 27 8.58 -48.49 12.19
CA ARG A 27 7.61 -48.33 13.29
C ARG A 27 6.46 -49.33 13.21
N LEU A 28 5.88 -49.50 12.02
CA LEU A 28 4.81 -50.49 11.79
C LEU A 28 5.30 -51.92 12.06
N GLN A 29 6.55 -52.26 11.70
CA GLN A 29 7.15 -53.55 12.04
C GLN A 29 7.36 -53.71 13.56
N ALA A 30 7.83 -52.67 14.26
CA ALA A 30 7.96 -52.69 15.71
C ALA A 30 6.61 -52.87 16.41
N TRP A 31 5.59 -52.14 15.98
CA TRP A 31 4.20 -52.24 16.43
C TRP A 31 3.63 -53.65 16.25
N ALA A 32 3.66 -54.18 15.02
CA ALA A 32 3.18 -55.53 14.71
C ALA A 32 3.94 -56.63 15.48
N SER A 33 5.21 -56.41 15.82
CA SER A 33 6.00 -57.36 16.62
C SER A 33 5.65 -57.36 18.12
N ASN A 34 5.03 -56.28 18.62
CA ASN A 34 4.64 -56.13 20.02
C ASN A 34 3.13 -56.37 20.18
N THR A 35 2.73 -57.63 20.35
CA THR A 35 1.32 -58.05 20.41
C THR A 35 0.49 -57.32 21.48
N HIS A 36 1.11 -56.84 22.57
CA HIS A 36 0.38 -56.08 23.59
C HIS A 36 0.08 -54.65 23.14
N ALA A 37 1.08 -53.96 22.58
CA ALA A 37 0.87 -52.63 21.98
C ALA A 37 -0.10 -52.73 20.80
N TYR A 38 0.13 -53.67 19.88
CA TYR A 38 -0.73 -53.94 18.72
C TYR A 38 -2.21 -54.05 19.10
N ASN A 39 -2.55 -54.93 20.05
CA ASN A 39 -3.93 -55.10 20.51
C ASN A 39 -4.47 -53.88 21.28
N ALA A 40 -3.63 -53.16 22.02
CA ALA A 40 -4.04 -51.95 22.72
C ALA A 40 -4.42 -50.86 21.70
N HIS A 41 -3.57 -50.59 20.71
CA HIS A 41 -3.83 -49.57 19.69
C HIS A 41 -5.07 -49.88 18.84
N LEU A 42 -5.32 -51.14 18.48
CA LEU A 42 -6.54 -51.49 17.72
C LEU A 42 -7.85 -51.26 18.49
N LEU A 43 -7.84 -51.40 19.82
CA LEU A 43 -9.05 -51.26 20.65
C LEU A 43 -9.23 -49.85 21.23
N ASP A 44 -8.13 -49.14 21.46
CA ASP A 44 -8.05 -47.87 22.20
C ASP A 44 -7.73 -46.66 21.30
N VAL A 45 -7.58 -46.90 20.00
CA VAL A 45 -7.59 -45.87 18.95
C VAL A 45 -8.80 -46.20 18.06
N PHE A 46 -8.68 -47.22 17.23
CA PHE A 46 -9.65 -47.56 16.16
C PHE A 46 -10.97 -48.25 16.60
N GLY A 47 -11.36 -48.11 17.87
CA GLY A 47 -12.59 -48.67 18.47
C GLY A 47 -12.91 -50.17 18.26
N ALA A 48 -11.98 -50.98 17.76
CA ALA A 48 -12.29 -52.29 17.18
C ALA A 48 -12.93 -53.26 18.20
N GLN A 49 -14.08 -53.85 17.83
CA GLN A 49 -14.92 -54.61 18.76
C GLN A 49 -14.18 -55.77 19.45
N SER A 50 -14.10 -55.72 20.79
CA SER A 50 -13.42 -56.71 21.65
C SER A 50 -13.86 -58.19 21.52
N SER A 51 -14.89 -58.46 20.72
CA SER A 51 -15.38 -59.81 20.41
C SER A 51 -14.81 -60.40 19.10
N GLU A 52 -14.15 -59.59 18.27
CA GLU A 52 -13.40 -60.08 17.12
C GLU A 52 -12.13 -60.81 17.58
N ALA A 53 -11.84 -61.95 16.94
CA ALA A 53 -10.61 -62.67 17.24
C ALA A 53 -9.39 -61.88 16.75
N THR A 54 -8.39 -61.67 17.59
CA THR A 54 -7.13 -61.00 17.23
C THR A 54 -6.48 -61.57 15.95
N SER A 55 -6.63 -62.87 15.69
CA SER A 55 -6.16 -63.52 14.47
C SER A 55 -6.88 -63.05 13.19
N THR A 56 -8.12 -62.59 13.29
CA THR A 56 -8.90 -62.03 12.18
C THR A 56 -8.42 -60.61 11.89
N LEU A 57 -8.35 -59.74 12.90
CA LEU A 57 -7.76 -58.39 12.79
C LEU A 57 -6.32 -58.45 12.26
N GLN A 58 -5.49 -59.36 12.77
CA GLN A 58 -4.14 -59.60 12.23
C GLN A 58 -4.16 -60.13 10.79
N ALA A 59 -5.16 -60.90 10.35
CA ALA A 59 -5.26 -61.34 8.96
C ALA A 59 -5.71 -60.21 8.02
N SER A 60 -6.58 -59.30 8.48
CA SER A 60 -6.98 -58.10 7.75
C SER A 60 -5.82 -57.11 7.57
N LEU A 61 -4.92 -57.04 8.57
CA LEU A 61 -3.78 -56.11 8.61
C LEU A 61 -2.43 -56.73 8.18
N SER A 62 -2.34 -58.06 7.97
CA SER A 62 -1.12 -58.73 7.51
C SER A 62 -1.34 -59.66 6.32
N GLY A 63 -0.86 -59.20 5.16
CA GLY A 63 -0.98 -59.90 3.88
C GLY A 63 -0.38 -59.07 2.75
N ALA A 64 -0.34 -59.63 1.54
CA ALA A 64 0.10 -58.91 0.35
C ALA A 64 -1.01 -57.97 -0.15
N GLY A 65 -1.15 -56.83 0.52
CA GLY A 65 -2.01 -55.73 0.11
C GLY A 65 -3.11 -55.39 1.13
N LEU A 66 -2.81 -54.41 1.99
CA LEU A 66 -3.85 -53.52 2.53
C LEU A 66 -4.57 -52.75 1.41
N GLY A 67 -4.09 -52.78 0.16
CA GLY A 67 -4.68 -52.03 -0.94
C GLY A 67 -4.28 -50.56 -0.95
N ILE A 68 -4.03 -49.97 0.24
CA ILE A 68 -3.54 -48.60 0.44
C ILE A 68 -2.35 -48.32 -0.48
N ARG A 69 -2.57 -47.40 -1.44
CA ARG A 69 -1.54 -46.85 -2.33
C ARG A 69 -1.19 -45.43 -1.91
N LEU A 70 0.04 -45.03 -2.20
CA LEU A 70 0.42 -43.62 -2.20
C LEU A 70 0.46 -43.14 -3.65
N GLU A 71 -0.13 -41.98 -3.90
CA GLU A 71 -0.18 -41.33 -5.20
C GLU A 71 0.30 -39.88 -5.00
N ILE A 72 1.23 -39.39 -5.83
CA ILE A 72 1.77 -38.03 -5.70
C ILE A 72 1.08 -37.17 -6.76
N LEU A 73 0.38 -36.14 -6.29
CA LEU A 73 -0.41 -35.23 -7.12
C LEU A 73 0.17 -33.81 -7.08
N ASP A 74 -0.07 -33.04 -8.13
CA ASP A 74 0.35 -31.63 -8.17
C ASP A 74 -0.48 -30.81 -7.16
N GLY A 75 0.11 -29.79 -6.54
CA GLY A 75 -0.56 -28.99 -5.51
C GLY A 75 -1.82 -28.29 -6.04
N SER A 76 -1.83 -27.95 -7.32
CA SER A 76 -2.99 -27.43 -8.07
C SER A 76 -4.19 -28.38 -8.07
N THR A 77 -3.96 -29.70 -7.98
CA THR A 77 -5.02 -30.73 -8.04
C THR A 77 -5.57 -31.14 -6.67
N LEU A 78 -5.14 -30.45 -5.60
CA LEU A 78 -5.39 -30.85 -4.21
C LEU A 78 -6.25 -29.86 -3.40
N SER A 79 -6.93 -28.89 -4.04
CA SER A 79 -8.01 -28.10 -3.42
C SER A 79 -7.70 -27.49 -2.03
N GLY A 80 -6.51 -26.90 -1.87
CA GLY A 80 -6.06 -26.28 -0.61
C GLY A 80 -5.42 -27.24 0.41
N ILE A 81 -5.38 -28.55 0.12
CA ILE A 81 -4.68 -29.54 0.94
C ILE A 81 -3.17 -29.35 0.80
N ASN A 82 -2.56 -28.87 1.87
CA ASN A 82 -1.16 -28.49 1.89
C ASN A 82 -0.20 -29.68 1.90
N ALA A 83 -0.54 -30.81 2.54
CA ALA A 83 0.40 -31.92 2.69
C ALA A 83 -0.07 -33.26 2.09
N ALA A 84 -1.17 -33.84 2.57
CA ALA A 84 -1.68 -35.14 2.14
C ALA A 84 -3.15 -35.32 2.52
N TYR A 85 -3.87 -36.23 1.85
CA TYR A 85 -5.20 -36.68 2.33
C TYR A 85 -5.46 -38.15 1.98
N THR A 86 -6.36 -38.78 2.73
CA THR A 86 -6.78 -40.17 2.55
C THR A 86 -8.17 -40.24 1.94
N SER A 87 -8.36 -41.10 0.95
CA SER A 87 -9.69 -41.33 0.37
C SER A 87 -9.83 -42.68 -0.32
N ALA A 88 -11.05 -43.21 -0.39
CA ALA A 88 -11.36 -44.40 -1.16
C ALA A 88 -11.37 -44.09 -2.66
N ALA A 89 -10.45 -44.70 -3.43
CA ALA A 89 -10.48 -44.61 -4.87
C ALA A 89 -11.66 -45.40 -5.48
N ALA A 90 -12.03 -45.06 -6.72
CA ALA A 90 -13.17 -45.65 -7.43
C ALA A 90 -13.12 -47.17 -7.66
N ASP A 91 -11.99 -47.82 -7.37
CA ASP A 91 -11.82 -49.29 -7.38
C ASP A 91 -12.09 -49.95 -6.01
N GLY A 92 -12.47 -49.16 -5.00
CA GLY A 92 -12.71 -49.62 -3.62
C GLY A 92 -11.42 -49.83 -2.82
N THR A 93 -10.27 -49.31 -3.27
CA THR A 93 -9.03 -49.29 -2.49
C THR A 93 -8.79 -47.91 -1.89
N GLU A 94 -8.46 -47.85 -0.59
CA GLU A 94 -7.96 -46.61 0.02
C GLU A 94 -6.69 -46.14 -0.72
N ARG A 95 -6.52 -44.82 -0.83
CA ARG A 95 -5.30 -44.18 -1.31
C ARG A 95 -5.00 -42.97 -0.44
N ILE A 96 -3.71 -42.76 -0.19
CA ILE A 96 -3.17 -41.56 0.41
C ILE A 96 -2.58 -40.74 -0.74
N TYR A 97 -3.07 -39.53 -0.96
CA TYR A 97 -2.57 -38.63 -1.98
C TYR A 97 -1.62 -37.62 -1.32
N LEU A 98 -0.44 -37.40 -1.89
CA LEU A 98 0.58 -36.48 -1.37
C LEU A 98 0.76 -35.27 -2.28
N ASN A 99 0.87 -34.08 -1.69
CA ASN A 99 1.14 -32.83 -2.40
C ASN A 99 2.60 -32.74 -2.87
N ALA A 100 2.81 -32.74 -4.19
CA ALA A 100 4.13 -32.69 -4.82
C ALA A 100 4.92 -31.41 -4.51
N THR A 101 4.24 -30.29 -4.28
CA THR A 101 4.87 -28.99 -3.97
C THR A 101 5.37 -28.97 -2.54
N TRP A 102 4.58 -29.48 -1.59
CA TRP A 102 4.99 -29.61 -0.19
C TRP A 102 6.12 -30.62 0.00
N LEU A 103 6.10 -31.75 -0.70
CA LEU A 103 7.16 -32.78 -0.66
C LEU A 103 8.56 -32.28 -1.06
N GLN A 104 8.67 -31.16 -1.78
CA GLN A 104 9.95 -30.55 -2.14
C GLN A 104 10.61 -29.85 -0.94
N ASN A 105 9.81 -29.26 -0.05
CA ASN A 105 10.27 -28.44 1.07
C ASN A 105 10.19 -29.17 2.42
N ALA A 106 9.37 -30.21 2.55
CA ALA A 106 9.17 -30.94 3.79
C ALA A 106 10.39 -31.79 4.21
N THR A 107 10.62 -31.87 5.53
CA THR A 107 11.66 -32.74 6.11
C THR A 107 11.19 -34.19 6.22
N ALA A 108 12.14 -35.14 6.28
CA ALA A 108 11.84 -36.56 6.51
C ALA A 108 11.09 -36.85 7.83
N VAL A 109 11.06 -35.92 8.79
CA VAL A 109 10.28 -36.03 10.04
C VAL A 109 8.83 -35.57 9.83
N GLN A 110 8.62 -34.49 9.08
CA GLN A 110 7.27 -34.01 8.75
C GLN A 110 6.55 -35.00 7.82
N ILE A 111 7.23 -35.49 6.78
CA ILE A 111 6.69 -36.53 5.88
C ILE A 111 6.39 -37.82 6.66
N GLU A 112 7.21 -38.20 7.65
CA GLU A 112 6.97 -39.36 8.52
C GLU A 112 5.75 -39.18 9.43
N ALA A 113 5.47 -37.96 9.90
CA ALA A 113 4.33 -37.66 10.76
C ALA A 113 3.00 -37.76 9.99
N VAL A 114 2.91 -37.03 8.88
CA VAL A 114 1.74 -37.01 7.99
C VAL A 114 1.44 -38.42 7.45
N LEU A 115 2.45 -39.15 6.95
CA LEU A 115 2.25 -40.52 6.46
C LEU A 115 1.78 -41.54 7.51
N LEU A 116 1.92 -41.24 8.81
CA LEU A 116 1.41 -42.11 9.88
C LEU A 116 -0.03 -41.76 10.27
N GLU A 117 -0.42 -40.50 10.10
CA GLU A 117 -1.71 -39.92 10.46
C GLU A 117 -2.77 -40.32 9.45
N GLU A 118 -2.52 -40.03 8.17
CA GLU A 118 -3.23 -40.55 6.99
C GLU A 118 -3.41 -42.08 7.02
N LEU A 119 -2.36 -42.79 7.45
CA LEU A 119 -2.41 -44.25 7.58
C LEU A 119 -3.26 -44.71 8.78
N GLY A 120 -3.48 -43.85 9.77
CA GLY A 120 -4.43 -44.06 10.86
C GLY A 120 -5.86 -44.06 10.35
N HIS A 121 -6.30 -42.97 9.71
CA HIS A 121 -7.64 -42.86 9.11
C HIS A 121 -7.90 -43.99 8.09
N ALA A 122 -6.91 -44.30 7.22
CA ALA A 122 -7.00 -45.43 6.29
C ALA A 122 -7.13 -46.81 6.99
N ILE A 123 -6.60 -46.97 8.20
CA ILE A 123 -6.75 -48.20 8.99
C ILE A 123 -8.10 -48.23 9.70
N ASP A 124 -8.58 -47.10 10.23
CA ASP A 124 -9.87 -47.05 10.94
C ASP A 124 -11.04 -47.37 10.02
N SER A 125 -11.20 -46.57 8.96
CA SER A 125 -12.25 -46.71 7.97
C SER A 125 -12.35 -48.16 7.45
N ARG A 126 -11.21 -48.82 7.28
CA ARG A 126 -11.12 -50.22 6.86
C ARG A 126 -11.57 -51.23 7.92
N LEU A 127 -11.25 -51.00 9.19
CA LEU A 127 -11.64 -51.88 10.30
C LEU A 127 -13.12 -51.73 10.64
N ASN A 128 -13.64 -50.50 10.57
CA ASN A 128 -15.01 -50.16 10.94
C ASN A 128 -15.98 -50.13 9.74
N SER A 129 -15.54 -50.59 8.56
CA SER A 129 -16.35 -50.74 7.33
C SER A 129 -16.91 -49.43 6.76
N GLY A 130 -16.13 -48.36 6.84
CA GLY A 130 -16.47 -47.01 6.35
C GLY A 130 -17.30 -46.18 7.33
N ALA A 131 -17.33 -46.56 8.61
CA ALA A 131 -17.87 -45.74 9.69
C ALA A 131 -16.73 -45.33 10.62
N ASP A 132 -16.52 -44.05 10.85
CA ASP A 132 -15.50 -43.57 11.79
C ASP A 132 -15.81 -43.94 13.24
N THR A 133 -14.75 -44.05 14.04
CA THR A 133 -14.85 -44.02 15.50
C THR A 133 -14.61 -42.62 16.03
N PRO A 134 -15.27 -42.19 17.14
CA PRO A 134 -15.17 -40.83 17.61
C PRO A 134 -13.78 -40.41 18.12
N GLY A 135 -13.01 -39.68 17.31
CA GLY A 135 -11.69 -39.17 17.68
C GLY A 135 -10.92 -38.48 16.55
N ASP A 136 -9.62 -38.26 16.78
CA ASP A 136 -8.63 -38.11 15.72
C ASP A 136 -7.70 -39.33 15.76
N GLU A 137 -8.19 -40.42 15.16
CA GLU A 137 -7.55 -41.71 15.08
C GLU A 137 -6.19 -41.61 14.40
N GLY A 138 -6.03 -40.69 13.45
CA GLY A 138 -4.78 -40.35 12.77
C GLY A 138 -3.74 -39.75 13.71
N GLU A 139 -4.03 -38.63 14.36
CA GLU A 139 -3.11 -37.95 15.28
C GLU A 139 -2.76 -38.90 16.44
N ILE A 140 -3.76 -39.58 17.02
CA ILE A 140 -3.55 -40.52 18.13
C ILE A 140 -2.66 -41.70 17.70
N PHE A 141 -2.91 -42.32 16.54
CA PHE A 141 -2.09 -43.43 16.02
C PHE A 141 -0.68 -42.96 15.69
N SER A 142 -0.56 -41.82 15.02
CA SER A 142 0.70 -41.20 14.61
C SER A 142 1.56 -40.84 15.82
N ALA A 143 1.01 -40.15 16.83
CA ALA A 143 1.70 -39.80 18.05
C ALA A 143 2.16 -41.04 18.83
N ARG A 144 1.28 -42.04 19.01
CA ARG A 144 1.61 -43.29 19.72
C ARG A 144 2.72 -44.09 19.03
N LEU A 145 2.73 -44.16 17.69
CA LEU A 145 3.82 -44.79 16.93
C LEU A 145 5.10 -43.95 16.92
N ARG A 146 4.99 -42.62 16.94
CA ARG A 146 6.13 -41.71 17.08
C ARG A 146 6.78 -41.78 18.48
N GLY A 147 5.99 -42.11 19.50
CA GLY A 147 6.40 -42.17 20.91
C GLY A 147 6.13 -40.87 21.68
N THR A 148 5.24 -40.03 21.15
CA THR A 148 4.78 -38.76 21.72
C THR A 148 3.40 -38.92 22.35
N THR A 149 3.02 -38.00 23.24
CA THR A 149 1.66 -37.91 23.78
C THR A 149 0.77 -37.21 22.76
N PRO A 150 -0.42 -37.73 22.40
CA PRO A 150 -1.39 -37.00 21.57
C PRO A 150 -1.89 -35.73 22.27
N ALA A 151 -2.39 -34.76 21.52
CA ALA A 151 -3.07 -33.59 22.07
C ALA A 151 -4.35 -34.00 22.84
N THR A 152 -4.81 -33.15 23.77
CA THR A 152 -6.06 -33.43 24.51
C THR A 152 -7.32 -33.21 23.66
N THR A 153 -7.20 -32.45 22.56
CA THR A 153 -8.26 -32.19 21.57
C THR A 153 -8.51 -33.37 20.63
N ALA A 154 -7.47 -34.17 20.35
CA ALA A 154 -7.54 -35.39 19.53
C ALA A 154 -8.54 -36.45 20.03
N PHE A 155 -9.08 -36.30 21.24
CA PHE A 155 -10.00 -37.27 21.87
C PHE A 155 -11.46 -36.77 21.92
N THR A 156 -11.80 -35.69 21.20
CA THR A 156 -13.14 -35.07 21.26
C THR A 156 -13.85 -34.87 19.92
N GLU A 157 -13.18 -35.17 18.80
CA GLU A 157 -13.67 -35.18 17.40
C GLU A 157 -14.35 -33.89 16.90
N ASP A 158 -13.59 -33.13 16.12
CA ASP A 158 -13.84 -33.00 14.68
C ASP A 158 -12.58 -33.48 13.94
N ASP A 159 -12.67 -33.95 12.68
CA ASP A 159 -11.50 -34.31 11.87
C ASP A 159 -10.67 -33.06 11.61
N GLN A 160 -9.77 -32.73 12.53
CA GLN A 160 -8.97 -31.53 12.44
C GLN A 160 -7.99 -31.74 11.30
N GLN A 161 -8.35 -31.13 10.17
CA GLN A 161 -7.58 -31.09 8.94
C GLN A 161 -6.17 -30.50 9.14
N LEU A 162 -5.69 -30.22 10.36
CA LEU A 162 -4.48 -29.46 10.66
C LEU A 162 -3.59 -30.19 11.69
N ILE A 163 -2.52 -30.86 11.26
CA ILE A 163 -1.46 -31.28 12.19
C ILE A 163 -0.53 -30.10 12.51
N ASN A 164 -0.31 -29.81 13.81
CA ASN A 164 0.75 -28.89 14.24
C ASN A 164 2.11 -29.60 14.30
N LEU A 165 3.05 -29.18 13.46
CA LEU A 165 4.45 -29.65 13.48
C LEU A 165 5.41 -28.47 13.65
N ASN A 166 6.06 -28.41 14.81
CA ASN A 166 7.02 -27.36 15.19
C ASN A 166 6.43 -25.93 15.15
N GLY A 167 5.13 -25.77 15.41
CA GLY A 167 4.45 -24.46 15.38
C GLY A 167 3.82 -24.10 14.02
N GLN A 168 3.96 -24.94 12.99
CA GLN A 168 3.24 -24.80 11.72
C GLN A 168 2.03 -25.74 11.69
N ASN A 169 0.85 -25.22 11.39
CA ASN A 169 -0.36 -26.02 11.14
C ASN A 169 -0.35 -26.43 9.65
N LEU A 170 -0.41 -27.74 9.36
CA LEU A 170 -0.37 -28.28 7.99
C LEU A 170 -1.72 -28.90 7.61
N MET A 171 -2.30 -28.43 6.51
CA MET A 171 -3.61 -28.91 6.03
C MET A 171 -3.52 -30.33 5.43
N LEU A 172 -4.41 -31.21 5.87
CA LEU A 172 -4.49 -32.64 5.61
C LEU A 172 -5.79 -32.99 4.88
N GLU A 173 -6.89 -33.26 5.60
CA GLU A 173 -8.10 -33.79 5.00
C GLU A 173 -9.12 -32.72 4.58
N ALA A 174 -10.24 -33.15 3.98
CA ALA A 174 -11.39 -32.31 3.67
C ALA A 174 -12.66 -32.93 4.28
N ALA A 175 -13.50 -32.11 4.93
CA ALA A 175 -14.58 -32.55 5.80
C ALA A 175 -15.53 -33.59 5.17
N ALA A 176 -15.81 -34.67 5.90
CA ALA A 176 -16.50 -35.84 5.37
C ALA A 176 -18.04 -35.76 5.42
N ASP A 177 -18.71 -35.77 4.26
CA ASP A 177 -19.95 -36.55 4.06
C ASP A 177 -20.19 -37.01 2.59
N THR A 178 -19.77 -38.25 2.33
CA THR A 178 -20.30 -39.30 1.42
C THR A 178 -20.95 -39.04 0.04
N THR A 179 -20.88 -37.86 -0.56
CA THR A 179 -20.88 -37.74 -2.05
C THR A 179 -19.77 -36.80 -2.48
N PRO A 180 -19.12 -37.00 -3.65
CA PRO A 180 -18.13 -36.04 -4.14
C PRO A 180 -18.82 -34.69 -4.31
N PRO A 181 -18.45 -33.66 -3.54
CA PRO A 181 -18.94 -32.33 -3.82
C PRO A 181 -18.31 -31.92 -5.15
N ARG A 182 -19.14 -31.69 -6.17
CA ARG A 182 -18.88 -30.50 -6.97
C ARG A 182 -19.00 -29.34 -5.99
N GLY A 183 -18.00 -28.47 -5.99
CA GLY A 183 -17.60 -27.73 -4.80
C GLY A 183 -18.74 -27.00 -4.10
N SER A 184 -18.62 -26.86 -2.77
CA SER A 184 -19.34 -25.84 -2.01
C SER A 184 -18.76 -24.46 -2.35
N PHE A 185 -18.98 -24.02 -3.59
CA PHE A 185 -18.57 -22.71 -4.11
C PHE A 185 -19.61 -21.62 -3.77
N PHE A 186 -20.01 -21.50 -2.50
CA PHE A 186 -20.91 -20.44 -2.04
C PHE A 186 -20.60 -20.05 -0.59
N GLN A 187 -19.81 -19.00 -0.39
CA GLN A 187 -20.02 -18.09 0.73
C GLN A 187 -20.73 -16.86 0.16
N GLY A 188 -22.01 -16.65 0.51
CA GLY A 188 -22.70 -15.39 0.16
C GLY A 188 -24.03 -15.47 -0.58
N ALA A 189 -24.61 -16.66 -0.84
CA ALA A 189 -25.96 -16.75 -1.41
C ALA A 189 -26.85 -17.67 -0.56
N ALA A 190 -27.77 -17.07 0.20
CA ALA A 190 -28.70 -17.77 1.09
C ALA A 190 -30.13 -17.30 0.82
N PHE A 191 -30.76 -17.86 -0.21
CA PHE A 191 -32.13 -17.50 -0.58
C PHE A 191 -33.16 -17.95 0.48
N ALA A 192 -34.03 -17.02 0.88
CA ALA A 192 -35.16 -17.32 1.76
C ALA A 192 -36.14 -18.32 1.11
N ALA A 193 -36.87 -19.07 1.93
CA ALA A 193 -37.91 -19.98 1.43
C ALA A 193 -38.96 -19.20 0.60
N PRO A 194 -39.41 -19.74 -0.56
CA PRO A 194 -40.13 -18.95 -1.55
C PRO A 194 -41.41 -18.34 -0.98
N SER A 195 -41.49 -17.01 -1.08
CA SER A 195 -42.73 -16.32 -0.80
C SER A 195 -43.66 -16.51 -2.01
N THR A 196 -44.75 -17.26 -1.82
CA THR A 196 -45.83 -17.28 -2.81
C THR A 196 -46.59 -15.97 -2.69
N ASN A 197 -46.42 -15.07 -3.65
CA ASN A 197 -47.13 -13.79 -3.76
C ASN A 197 -46.83 -12.77 -2.63
N PRO A 198 -45.58 -12.28 -2.48
CA PRO A 198 -45.26 -11.18 -1.55
C PRO A 198 -45.85 -9.83 -2.00
N PHE A 199 -45.89 -9.55 -3.30
CA PHE A 199 -46.20 -8.22 -3.86
C PHE A 199 -47.63 -8.08 -4.44
N GLY A 200 -48.54 -9.04 -4.19
CA GLY A 200 -49.91 -9.00 -4.75
C GLY A 200 -50.03 -9.46 -6.22
N ILE A 201 -48.97 -10.00 -6.79
CA ILE A 201 -48.88 -10.52 -8.17
C ILE A 201 -49.50 -11.93 -8.23
N THR A 202 -50.76 -12.00 -8.69
CA THR A 202 -51.50 -13.26 -8.90
C THR A 202 -52.13 -13.33 -10.29
N ASP A 203 -52.36 -14.54 -10.80
CA ASP A 203 -53.06 -14.79 -12.07
C ASP A 203 -52.41 -14.11 -13.30
N VAL A 204 -51.07 -14.09 -13.37
CA VAL A 204 -50.29 -13.47 -14.47
C VAL A 204 -50.36 -14.20 -15.82
N GLY A 205 -51.29 -15.16 -15.93
CA GLY A 205 -51.46 -16.05 -17.08
C GLY A 205 -50.45 -17.20 -17.09
N ARG A 206 -50.85 -18.32 -17.69
CA ARG A 206 -50.11 -19.58 -17.64
C ARG A 206 -48.76 -19.48 -18.38
N TYR A 207 -47.75 -20.21 -17.89
CA TYR A 207 -46.36 -20.11 -18.38
C TYR A 207 -45.83 -18.69 -18.25
N ALA A 208 -45.93 -18.16 -17.04
CA ALA A 208 -45.35 -16.87 -16.67
C ALA A 208 -43.85 -16.86 -17.02
N SER A 209 -43.35 -15.71 -17.46
CA SER A 209 -41.98 -15.52 -17.89
C SER A 209 -41.54 -14.10 -17.52
N PRO A 210 -40.97 -13.90 -16.31
CA PRO A 210 -40.56 -12.59 -15.83
C PRO A 210 -39.32 -12.07 -16.55
N ALA A 211 -39.18 -10.75 -16.54
CA ALA A 211 -37.97 -9.98 -16.78
C ALA A 211 -38.09 -8.68 -15.96
N LEU A 212 -36.99 -8.18 -15.41
CA LEU A 212 -36.93 -6.90 -14.71
C LEU A 212 -36.11 -5.91 -15.52
N ALA A 213 -36.47 -4.63 -15.47
CA ALA A 213 -35.76 -3.51 -16.08
C ALA A 213 -36.29 -2.19 -15.50
N ASP A 214 -35.44 -1.19 -15.30
CA ASP A 214 -35.91 0.19 -15.11
C ASP A 214 -36.45 0.70 -16.44
N ALA A 215 -37.78 0.69 -16.61
CA ALA A 215 -38.41 1.06 -17.87
C ALA A 215 -38.78 2.55 -17.94
N ASP A 216 -38.76 3.28 -16.82
CA ASP A 216 -39.10 4.70 -16.78
C ASP A 216 -38.00 5.65 -16.30
N GLY A 217 -36.81 5.11 -16.05
CA GLY A 217 -35.58 5.87 -15.81
C GLY A 217 -35.55 6.56 -14.45
N ASP A 218 -36.31 6.06 -13.47
CA ASP A 218 -36.34 6.63 -12.12
C ASP A 218 -35.42 5.91 -11.11
N GLY A 219 -34.79 4.81 -11.54
CA GLY A 219 -33.79 4.06 -10.80
C GLY A 219 -34.32 2.86 -10.02
N ASP A 220 -35.63 2.54 -10.09
CA ASP A 220 -36.19 1.29 -9.55
C ASP A 220 -36.56 0.28 -10.66
N LEU A 221 -36.55 -1.02 -10.32
CA LEU A 221 -36.76 -2.08 -11.32
C LEU A 221 -38.25 -2.45 -11.48
N ASP A 222 -38.79 -2.12 -12.64
CA ASP A 222 -40.12 -2.56 -13.08
C ASP A 222 -40.13 -4.04 -13.46
N LEU A 223 -41.29 -4.69 -13.30
CA LEU A 223 -41.47 -6.11 -13.61
C LEU A 223 -42.38 -6.33 -14.83
N PHE A 224 -41.82 -7.01 -15.84
CA PHE A 224 -42.53 -7.46 -17.04
C PHE A 224 -42.73 -8.97 -17.01
N ILE A 225 -43.95 -9.45 -17.32
CA ILE A 225 -44.27 -10.88 -17.36
C ILE A 225 -44.92 -11.24 -18.69
N GLY A 226 -44.21 -12.05 -19.49
CA GLY A 226 -44.77 -12.73 -20.65
C GLY A 226 -45.56 -13.98 -20.26
N ASN A 227 -46.54 -14.39 -21.07
CA ASN A 227 -47.31 -15.63 -20.82
C ASN A 227 -47.79 -16.37 -22.08
N SER A 228 -48.44 -17.53 -21.89
CA SER A 228 -48.89 -18.42 -22.96
C SER A 228 -49.95 -17.83 -23.88
N ASP A 229 -50.73 -16.85 -23.44
CA ASP A 229 -51.72 -16.17 -24.29
C ASP A 229 -51.07 -15.11 -25.20
N GLY A 230 -49.79 -14.78 -24.97
CA GLY A 230 -49.07 -13.73 -25.68
C GLY A 230 -49.30 -12.34 -25.07
N ASN A 231 -49.70 -12.27 -23.79
CA ASN A 231 -49.72 -11.00 -23.07
C ASN A 231 -48.32 -10.70 -22.54
N THR A 232 -47.96 -9.41 -22.57
CA THR A 232 -46.90 -8.80 -21.77
C THR A 232 -47.57 -7.98 -20.67
N LEU A 233 -47.47 -8.43 -19.43
CA LEU A 233 -47.99 -7.72 -18.26
C LEU A 233 -46.87 -6.85 -17.70
N PHE A 234 -47.17 -5.59 -17.41
CA PHE A 234 -46.24 -4.63 -16.81
C PHE A 234 -46.75 -4.21 -15.44
N PHE A 235 -45.85 -4.30 -14.46
CA PHE A 235 -46.04 -3.93 -13.09
C PHE A 235 -45.04 -2.82 -12.80
N ARG A 236 -45.52 -1.56 -12.79
CA ARG A 236 -44.66 -0.43 -12.42
C ARG A 236 -44.28 -0.57 -10.95
N ASN A 237 -43.02 -0.46 -10.59
CA ASN A 237 -42.65 -0.28 -9.20
C ASN A 237 -43.09 1.13 -8.75
N THR A 238 -43.40 1.24 -7.47
CA THR A 238 -43.93 2.47 -6.83
C THR A 238 -43.38 2.61 -5.41
N ALA A 239 -42.24 1.96 -5.16
CA ALA A 239 -41.45 2.14 -3.98
C ALA A 239 -41.00 3.61 -3.86
N SER A 240 -40.58 4.02 -2.66
CA SER A 240 -39.87 5.31 -2.54
C SER A 240 -38.39 5.05 -2.79
N PRO A 241 -37.63 5.96 -3.41
CA PRO A 241 -36.19 5.78 -3.61
C PRO A 241 -35.48 5.40 -2.30
N GLY A 242 -34.74 4.28 -2.32
CA GLY A 242 -34.09 3.69 -1.14
C GLY A 242 -35.03 2.90 -0.22
N ALA A 243 -36.08 2.26 -0.74
CA ALA A 243 -36.94 1.35 0.01
C ALA A 243 -36.53 -0.11 -0.19
N THR A 244 -36.26 -0.80 0.92
CA THR A 244 -35.76 -2.18 1.04
C THR A 244 -36.83 -3.25 0.73
N ALA A 245 -37.68 -3.00 -0.26
CA ALA A 245 -38.62 -3.96 -0.85
C ALA A 245 -39.36 -3.29 -2.02
N PRO A 246 -39.50 -3.96 -3.18
CA PRO A 246 -40.25 -3.40 -4.31
C PRO A 246 -41.75 -3.37 -4.01
N SER A 247 -42.44 -2.37 -4.57
CA SER A 247 -43.88 -2.14 -4.33
C SER A 247 -44.61 -1.95 -5.65
N TYR A 248 -45.02 -3.06 -6.26
CA TYR A 248 -45.62 -3.06 -7.58
C TYR A 248 -47.08 -2.56 -7.64
N ALA A 249 -47.36 -1.71 -8.62
CA ALA A 249 -48.70 -1.28 -8.99
C ALA A 249 -49.50 -2.39 -9.69
N ALA A 250 -50.82 -2.17 -9.84
CA ALA A 250 -51.69 -3.10 -10.54
C ALA A 250 -51.31 -3.24 -12.03
N ALA A 251 -51.23 -4.48 -12.50
CA ALA A 251 -50.78 -4.83 -13.85
C ALA A 251 -51.49 -4.05 -14.97
N SER A 252 -50.72 -3.56 -15.94
CA SER A 252 -51.22 -3.18 -17.25
C SER A 252 -50.89 -4.26 -18.28
N THR A 253 -51.81 -4.53 -19.23
CA THR A 253 -51.64 -5.59 -20.23
C THR A 253 -51.32 -5.00 -21.60
N ASN A 254 -50.23 -5.46 -22.21
CA ASN A 254 -49.70 -4.99 -23.48
C ASN A 254 -49.57 -3.45 -23.54
N PRO A 255 -48.91 -2.82 -22.55
CA PRO A 255 -48.64 -1.39 -22.58
C PRO A 255 -47.69 -1.04 -23.75
N PHE A 256 -47.43 0.26 -23.93
CA PHE A 256 -46.39 0.77 -24.85
C PHE A 256 -46.52 0.32 -26.33
N GLY A 257 -47.68 -0.22 -26.74
CA GLY A 257 -47.93 -0.68 -28.11
C GLY A 257 -47.52 -2.13 -28.40
N ILE A 258 -47.12 -2.90 -27.38
CA ILE A 258 -46.57 -4.25 -27.49
C ILE A 258 -47.71 -5.29 -27.69
N SER A 259 -48.38 -5.23 -28.83
CA SER A 259 -49.47 -6.15 -29.22
C SER A 259 -49.04 -7.16 -30.30
N ASP A 260 -49.78 -8.27 -30.41
CA ASP A 260 -49.60 -9.34 -31.41
C ASP A 260 -48.24 -10.09 -31.36
N VAL A 261 -47.64 -10.20 -30.16
CA VAL A 261 -46.31 -10.83 -29.97
C VAL A 261 -46.25 -12.36 -30.13
N GLY A 262 -47.40 -13.01 -30.31
CA GLY A 262 -47.53 -14.47 -30.38
C GLY A 262 -47.59 -15.14 -29.01
N SER A 263 -48.14 -16.36 -28.99
CA SER A 263 -48.33 -17.14 -27.75
C SER A 263 -47.00 -17.54 -27.09
N TYR A 264 -46.97 -17.65 -25.76
CA TYR A 264 -45.79 -17.99 -24.94
C TYR A 264 -44.66 -16.95 -25.00
N ALA A 265 -45.04 -15.68 -24.88
CA ALA A 265 -44.10 -14.56 -24.80
C ALA A 265 -43.08 -14.76 -23.65
N LYS A 266 -41.80 -14.48 -23.90
CA LYS A 266 -40.77 -14.18 -22.90
C LYS A 266 -40.13 -12.84 -23.27
N PRO A 267 -40.38 -11.77 -22.51
CA PRO A 267 -39.61 -10.53 -22.63
C PRO A 267 -38.16 -10.77 -22.17
N ALA A 268 -37.25 -10.01 -22.77
CA ALA A 268 -35.88 -9.77 -22.35
C ALA A 268 -35.51 -8.35 -22.77
N PHE A 269 -34.73 -7.64 -21.97
CA PHE A 269 -34.28 -6.27 -22.24
C PHE A 269 -32.77 -6.26 -22.45
N ALA A 270 -32.31 -5.38 -23.33
CA ALA A 270 -30.90 -5.06 -23.56
C ALA A 270 -30.81 -3.72 -24.31
N ASP A 271 -29.78 -2.93 -24.07
CA ASP A 271 -29.37 -1.90 -25.03
C ASP A 271 -28.64 -2.62 -26.18
N ALA A 272 -29.41 -3.05 -27.18
CA ALA A 272 -28.92 -3.90 -28.25
C ALA A 272 -28.40 -3.13 -29.48
N ASP A 273 -28.48 -1.80 -29.45
CA ASP A 273 -28.02 -0.94 -30.53
C ASP A 273 -27.05 0.18 -30.09
N GLY A 274 -26.85 0.30 -28.77
CA GLY A 274 -25.79 1.05 -28.12
C GLY A 274 -26.10 2.53 -27.97
N ASP A 275 -27.38 2.89 -27.89
CA ASP A 275 -27.83 4.28 -27.76
C ASP A 275 -28.19 4.71 -26.32
N GLY A 276 -28.08 3.78 -25.37
CA GLY A 276 -28.25 4.02 -23.93
C GLY A 276 -29.67 3.85 -23.42
N ASP A 277 -30.63 3.41 -24.25
CA ASP A 277 -31.97 3.01 -23.80
C ASP A 277 -32.25 1.50 -23.99
N LEU A 278 -33.19 0.95 -23.21
CA LEU A 278 -33.44 -0.51 -23.19
C LEU A 278 -34.45 -0.93 -24.26
N ASP A 279 -33.96 -1.64 -25.28
CA ASP A 279 -34.76 -2.33 -26.27
C ASP A 279 -35.45 -3.58 -25.70
N LEU A 280 -36.57 -3.97 -26.32
CA LEU A 280 -37.37 -5.12 -25.88
C LEU A 280 -37.38 -6.24 -26.92
N PHE A 281 -36.94 -7.42 -26.49
CA PHE A 281 -36.93 -8.67 -27.24
C PHE A 281 -38.00 -9.62 -26.70
N ILE A 282 -38.82 -10.19 -27.58
CA ILE A 282 -39.85 -11.15 -27.18
C ILE A 282 -39.72 -12.44 -27.97
N GLY A 283 -39.30 -13.51 -27.27
CA GLY A 283 -39.37 -14.88 -27.78
C GLY A 283 -40.80 -15.43 -27.70
N ASN A 284 -41.21 -16.23 -28.68
CA ASN A 284 -42.54 -16.85 -28.70
C ASN A 284 -42.54 -18.35 -29.10
N LYS A 285 -43.71 -18.97 -28.95
CA LYS A 285 -43.95 -20.38 -29.25
C LYS A 285 -43.49 -20.81 -30.63
N ASP A 286 -43.68 -20.00 -31.66
CA ASP A 286 -43.46 -20.41 -33.05
C ASP A 286 -41.99 -20.28 -33.48
N GLY A 287 -41.07 -20.03 -32.53
CA GLY A 287 -39.64 -19.90 -32.81
C GLY A 287 -39.24 -18.56 -33.40
N ASN A 288 -40.04 -17.51 -33.14
CA ASN A 288 -39.68 -16.14 -33.47
C ASN A 288 -39.14 -15.41 -32.25
N THR A 289 -38.14 -14.56 -32.48
CA THR A 289 -37.79 -13.42 -31.64
C THR A 289 -38.30 -12.15 -32.32
N LEU A 290 -39.14 -11.41 -31.62
CA LEU A 290 -39.65 -10.10 -32.06
C LEU A 290 -38.82 -9.02 -31.38
N PHE A 291 -38.41 -8.01 -32.15
CA PHE A 291 -37.64 -6.89 -31.66
C PHE A 291 -38.46 -5.60 -31.72
N PHE A 292 -38.50 -4.92 -30.59
CA PHE A 292 -39.15 -3.65 -30.36
C PHE A 292 -38.06 -2.64 -30.00
N ARG A 293 -37.61 -1.86 -30.99
CA ARG A 293 -36.69 -0.76 -30.71
C ARG A 293 -37.39 0.27 -29.84
N ASN A 294 -36.80 0.70 -28.75
CA ASN A 294 -37.26 1.86 -28.01
C ASN A 294 -36.90 3.13 -28.80
N THR A 295 -37.76 4.13 -28.67
CA THR A 295 -37.72 5.40 -29.43
C THR A 295 -38.13 6.56 -28.54
N ALA A 296 -37.99 6.38 -27.23
CA ALA A 296 -38.18 7.44 -26.26
C ALA A 296 -37.09 8.51 -26.45
N SER A 297 -37.37 9.75 -26.03
CA SER A 297 -36.31 10.74 -25.95
C SER A 297 -35.49 10.48 -24.68
N PRO A 298 -34.16 10.72 -24.66
CA PRO A 298 -33.36 10.60 -23.44
C PRO A 298 -33.98 11.36 -22.26
N GLY A 299 -34.14 10.67 -21.13
CA GLY A 299 -34.82 11.19 -19.93
C GLY A 299 -36.36 11.18 -19.98
N ALA A 300 -36.97 10.32 -20.81
CA ALA A 300 -38.42 10.11 -20.82
C ALA A 300 -38.86 9.15 -19.69
N THR A 301 -39.90 9.54 -18.95
CA THR A 301 -40.42 8.78 -17.79
C THR A 301 -41.36 7.62 -18.17
N ALA A 302 -41.06 6.92 -19.27
CA ALA A 302 -41.72 5.73 -19.80
C ALA A 302 -41.12 5.36 -21.18
N PRO A 303 -41.08 4.07 -21.56
CA PRO A 303 -40.52 3.66 -22.84
C PRO A 303 -41.53 3.87 -23.98
N SER A 304 -41.03 3.98 -25.21
CA SER A 304 -41.85 4.21 -26.41
C SER A 304 -41.39 3.31 -27.54
N TYR A 305 -41.96 2.11 -27.63
CA TYR A 305 -41.51 1.13 -28.62
C TYR A 305 -42.05 1.39 -30.04
N ALA A 306 -41.17 1.18 -31.01
CA ALA A 306 -41.52 1.12 -32.43
C ALA A 306 -42.38 -0.12 -32.75
N ALA A 307 -42.95 -0.15 -33.96
CA ALA A 307 -43.68 -1.32 -34.44
C ALA A 307 -42.75 -2.54 -34.57
N ALA A 308 -43.18 -3.69 -34.04
CA ALA A 308 -42.41 -4.93 -33.99
C ALA A 308 -41.78 -5.30 -35.34
N SER A 309 -40.47 -5.57 -35.32
CA SER A 309 -39.81 -6.28 -36.41
C SER A 309 -39.76 -7.78 -36.11
N THR A 310 -40.23 -8.60 -37.05
CA THR A 310 -40.17 -10.06 -36.93
C THR A 310 -38.78 -10.53 -37.35
N ASN A 311 -38.00 -11.01 -36.38
CA ASN A 311 -36.66 -11.55 -36.58
C ASN A 311 -35.75 -10.64 -37.44
N PRO A 312 -35.39 -9.41 -36.96
CA PRO A 312 -34.52 -8.50 -37.71
C PRO A 312 -33.13 -9.09 -37.99
N PHE A 313 -32.73 -10.11 -37.22
CA PHE A 313 -31.44 -10.82 -37.29
C PHE A 313 -31.34 -11.81 -38.48
N GLY A 314 -32.39 -11.94 -39.30
CA GLY A 314 -32.37 -12.76 -40.52
C GLY A 314 -32.46 -14.27 -40.31
N MET A 315 -32.80 -14.73 -39.10
CA MET A 315 -32.92 -16.15 -38.78
C MET A 315 -34.31 -16.68 -39.22
N THR A 316 -34.40 -17.92 -39.69
CA THR A 316 -35.68 -18.49 -40.19
C THR A 316 -36.47 -19.30 -39.18
N ASP A 317 -35.83 -19.78 -38.11
CA ASP A 317 -36.43 -20.53 -36.98
C ASP A 317 -35.36 -20.69 -35.88
N VAL A 318 -35.61 -20.26 -34.64
CA VAL A 318 -34.70 -20.49 -33.48
C VAL A 318 -35.15 -21.65 -32.57
N GLY A 319 -36.10 -22.45 -33.06
CA GLY A 319 -36.73 -23.56 -32.35
C GLY A 319 -37.98 -23.12 -31.58
N TYR A 320 -38.99 -23.99 -31.56
CA TYR A 320 -40.27 -23.72 -30.88
C TYR A 320 -40.07 -23.31 -29.41
N PHE A 321 -40.86 -22.33 -28.95
CA PHE A 321 -40.82 -21.73 -27.61
C PHE A 321 -39.50 -21.05 -27.28
N ALA A 322 -39.11 -20.07 -28.11
CA ALA A 322 -37.92 -19.26 -27.92
C ALA A 322 -37.96 -18.50 -26.57
N LYS A 323 -36.84 -18.54 -25.83
CA LYS A 323 -36.60 -17.86 -24.56
C LYS A 323 -35.29 -17.08 -24.66
N PRO A 324 -35.31 -15.80 -25.08
CA PRO A 324 -34.12 -14.96 -25.13
C PRO A 324 -33.64 -14.59 -23.72
N ALA A 325 -32.32 -14.45 -23.58
CA ALA A 325 -31.60 -13.84 -22.48
C ALA A 325 -30.32 -13.18 -23.05
N PHE A 326 -29.79 -12.17 -22.35
CA PHE A 326 -28.59 -11.45 -22.76
C PHE A 326 -27.52 -11.54 -21.67
N ALA A 327 -26.26 -11.55 -22.07
CA ALA A 327 -25.06 -11.44 -21.24
C ALA A 327 -23.86 -11.08 -22.13
N ASP A 328 -22.91 -10.30 -21.64
CA ASP A 328 -21.58 -10.24 -22.26
C ASP A 328 -20.89 -11.58 -21.94
N ALA A 329 -20.72 -12.44 -22.95
CA ALA A 329 -20.19 -13.78 -22.74
C ALA A 329 -18.70 -13.90 -23.05
N ASP A 330 -18.11 -12.94 -23.75
CA ASP A 330 -16.70 -12.97 -24.14
C ASP A 330 -15.85 -11.76 -23.70
N GLY A 331 -16.45 -10.87 -22.90
CA GLY A 331 -15.78 -9.81 -22.19
C GLY A 331 -15.39 -8.63 -23.08
N ASP A 332 -16.03 -8.47 -24.24
CA ASP A 332 -15.75 -7.36 -25.16
C ASP A 332 -16.61 -6.10 -24.92
N GLY A 333 -17.54 -6.16 -23.96
CA GLY A 333 -18.32 -5.05 -23.45
C GLY A 333 -19.68 -4.84 -24.14
N ASP A 334 -20.06 -5.71 -25.09
CA ASP A 334 -21.39 -5.73 -25.67
C ASP A 334 -22.22 -6.97 -25.22
N LEU A 335 -23.54 -6.96 -25.45
CA LEU A 335 -24.44 -8.02 -24.97
C LEU A 335 -24.75 -9.09 -26.03
N ASP A 336 -24.23 -10.29 -25.83
CA ASP A 336 -24.56 -11.47 -26.62
C ASP A 336 -25.97 -11.99 -26.34
N LEU A 337 -26.56 -12.66 -27.34
CA LEU A 337 -27.90 -13.23 -27.25
C LEU A 337 -27.86 -14.75 -27.09
N PHE A 338 -28.48 -15.25 -26.02
CA PHE A 338 -28.76 -16.66 -25.78
C PHE A 338 -30.25 -16.96 -25.94
N ILE A 339 -30.59 -18.01 -26.69
CA ILE A 339 -31.99 -18.43 -26.89
C ILE A 339 -32.17 -19.88 -26.45
N GLY A 340 -32.86 -20.07 -25.33
CA GLY A 340 -33.40 -21.37 -24.93
C GLY A 340 -34.61 -21.76 -25.79
N ASN A 341 -34.81 -23.05 -26.04
CA ASN A 341 -36.01 -23.54 -26.73
C ASN A 341 -36.55 -24.87 -26.18
N LYS A 342 -37.71 -25.28 -26.70
CA LYS A 342 -38.43 -26.49 -26.27
C LYS A 342 -37.60 -27.76 -26.36
N ASP A 343 -36.73 -27.90 -27.35
CA ASP A 343 -36.00 -29.15 -27.55
C ASP A 343 -34.80 -29.29 -26.58
N GLY A 344 -34.60 -28.31 -25.70
CA GLY A 344 -33.50 -28.29 -24.74
C GLY A 344 -32.19 -27.82 -25.37
N ASN A 345 -32.28 -26.96 -26.38
CA ASN A 345 -31.11 -26.26 -26.90
C ASN A 345 -31.01 -24.88 -26.25
N THR A 346 -29.78 -24.48 -25.97
CA THR A 346 -29.38 -23.09 -25.77
C THR A 346 -28.60 -22.68 -27.03
N LEU A 347 -29.20 -21.85 -27.86
CA LEU A 347 -28.54 -21.25 -29.03
C LEU A 347 -27.77 -20.01 -28.59
N PHE A 348 -26.55 -19.84 -29.05
CA PHE A 348 -25.75 -18.63 -28.83
C PHE A 348 -25.58 -17.87 -30.14
N PHE A 349 -25.65 -16.55 -30.02
CA PHE A 349 -25.50 -15.59 -31.08
C PHE A 349 -24.52 -14.54 -30.57
N ARG A 350 -23.27 -14.61 -31.04
CA ARG A 350 -22.30 -13.55 -30.74
C ARG A 350 -22.79 -12.26 -31.37
N ASN A 351 -22.83 -11.18 -30.62
CA ASN A 351 -23.09 -9.87 -31.16
C ASN A 351 -21.87 -9.39 -31.97
N THR A 352 -22.17 -8.57 -32.96
CA THR A 352 -21.22 -8.04 -33.95
C THR A 352 -21.61 -6.61 -34.36
N ALA A 353 -22.57 -6.02 -33.65
CA ALA A 353 -22.94 -4.63 -33.82
C ALA A 353 -21.76 -3.73 -33.44
N SER A 354 -21.59 -2.63 -34.15
CA SER A 354 -20.66 -1.58 -33.72
C SER A 354 -21.44 -0.58 -32.87
N LEU A 355 -20.85 -0.10 -31.77
CA LEU A 355 -21.45 0.91 -30.89
C LEU A 355 -22.16 2.05 -31.66
N GLY A 356 -23.41 2.32 -31.32
CA GLY A 356 -24.28 3.27 -32.01
C GLY A 356 -24.83 2.78 -33.37
N ALA A 357 -24.95 1.47 -33.57
CA ALA A 357 -25.65 0.90 -34.73
C ALA A 357 -27.15 1.18 -34.61
N THR A 358 -27.85 1.45 -35.70
CA THR A 358 -29.32 1.70 -35.63
C THR A 358 -30.17 0.43 -35.57
N ALA A 359 -29.54 -0.74 -35.40
CA ALA A 359 -30.15 -2.05 -35.23
C ALA A 359 -29.08 -3.08 -34.80
N PRO A 360 -29.44 -4.07 -33.96
CA PRO A 360 -28.55 -5.17 -33.56
C PRO A 360 -28.10 -6.05 -34.72
N ALA A 361 -26.89 -6.63 -34.61
CA ALA A 361 -26.30 -7.53 -35.61
C ALA A 361 -25.61 -8.72 -34.94
N PHE A 362 -26.04 -9.94 -35.26
CA PHE A 362 -25.51 -11.16 -34.66
C PHE A 362 -24.91 -12.12 -35.69
N ASP A 363 -23.92 -12.89 -35.24
CA ASP A 363 -23.30 -13.97 -36.00
C ASP A 363 -24.23 -15.19 -36.14
N ALA A 364 -23.84 -16.15 -36.99
CA ALA A 364 -24.65 -17.36 -37.21
C ALA A 364 -24.71 -18.26 -35.95
N PRO A 365 -25.88 -18.79 -35.56
CA PRO A 365 -26.04 -19.49 -34.30
C PRO A 365 -25.17 -20.74 -34.17
N SER A 366 -24.63 -20.93 -32.97
CA SER A 366 -24.15 -22.22 -32.50
C SER A 366 -25.16 -22.86 -31.54
N THR A 367 -25.30 -24.18 -31.59
CA THR A 367 -26.25 -24.94 -30.76
C THR A 367 -25.53 -25.65 -29.64
N ASN A 368 -25.92 -25.39 -28.39
CA ASN A 368 -25.26 -25.92 -27.20
C ASN A 368 -23.74 -25.70 -27.24
N PRO A 369 -23.27 -24.44 -27.47
CA PRO A 369 -21.86 -24.12 -27.39
C PRO A 369 -21.35 -24.30 -25.95
N PHE A 370 -20.03 -24.18 -25.78
CA PHE A 370 -19.38 -24.25 -24.47
C PHE A 370 -19.62 -25.58 -23.70
N GLY A 371 -20.09 -26.63 -24.38
CA GLY A 371 -20.27 -27.96 -23.79
C GLY A 371 -21.59 -28.16 -23.03
N ILE A 372 -22.54 -27.23 -23.13
CA ILE A 372 -23.82 -27.22 -22.40
C ILE A 372 -24.78 -28.30 -22.93
N THR A 373 -24.57 -29.57 -22.54
CA THR A 373 -25.38 -30.70 -23.02
C THR A 373 -26.46 -31.15 -22.04
N ASP A 374 -27.66 -31.48 -22.56
CA ASP A 374 -28.79 -32.11 -21.86
C ASP A 374 -29.43 -31.27 -20.73
N VAL A 375 -29.79 -30.02 -21.04
CA VAL A 375 -30.45 -29.10 -20.10
C VAL A 375 -31.95 -29.40 -19.83
N GLY A 376 -32.50 -30.39 -20.53
CA GLY A 376 -33.91 -30.75 -20.49
C GLY A 376 -34.81 -29.86 -21.37
N SER A 377 -36.01 -30.36 -21.70
CA SER A 377 -36.92 -29.65 -22.61
C SER A 377 -37.47 -28.34 -22.02
N PHE A 378 -37.76 -27.36 -22.88
CA PHE A 378 -38.10 -25.97 -22.54
C PHE A 378 -36.99 -25.25 -21.75
N ALA A 379 -35.79 -25.20 -22.32
CA ALA A 379 -34.68 -24.44 -21.78
C ALA A 379 -35.05 -22.94 -21.70
N SER A 380 -34.74 -22.31 -20.57
CA SER A 380 -34.87 -20.87 -20.34
C SER A 380 -33.60 -20.37 -19.64
N PRO A 381 -32.61 -19.86 -20.39
CA PRO A 381 -31.39 -19.29 -19.80
C PRO A 381 -31.69 -18.01 -19.01
N ALA A 382 -30.83 -17.73 -18.04
CA ALA A 382 -30.62 -16.47 -17.33
C ALA A 382 -29.17 -16.47 -16.82
N PHE A 383 -28.59 -15.28 -16.64
CA PHE A 383 -27.21 -15.11 -16.17
C PHE A 383 -27.18 -14.28 -14.89
N ALA A 384 -26.19 -14.55 -14.04
CA ALA A 384 -25.87 -13.81 -12.82
C ALA A 384 -24.46 -14.23 -12.39
N ASP A 385 -23.64 -13.30 -11.87
CA ASP A 385 -22.48 -13.67 -11.06
C ASP A 385 -23.01 -14.27 -9.75
N ALA A 386 -22.74 -15.55 -9.49
CA ALA A 386 -23.33 -16.28 -8.37
C ALA A 386 -22.37 -16.54 -7.22
N ASP A 387 -21.06 -16.34 -7.42
CA ASP A 387 -20.03 -16.56 -6.40
C ASP A 387 -19.09 -15.37 -6.15
N GLY A 388 -19.30 -14.27 -6.87
CA GLY A 388 -18.67 -12.97 -6.66
C GLY A 388 -17.28 -12.84 -7.26
N ASP A 389 -16.90 -13.72 -8.20
CA ASP A 389 -15.60 -13.66 -8.89
C ASP A 389 -15.56 -12.69 -10.09
N GLY A 390 -16.70 -12.10 -10.45
CA GLY A 390 -16.84 -11.08 -11.48
C GLY A 390 -17.14 -11.61 -12.88
N ASP A 391 -17.27 -12.93 -13.05
CA ASP A 391 -17.75 -13.54 -14.29
C ASP A 391 -19.24 -13.97 -14.20
N LEU A 392 -19.92 -14.17 -15.35
CA LEU A 392 -21.35 -14.46 -15.37
C LEU A 392 -21.65 -15.97 -15.48
N ASP A 393 -22.22 -16.53 -14.42
CA ASP A 393 -22.71 -17.90 -14.40
C ASP A 393 -24.03 -18.08 -15.16
N LEU A 394 -24.28 -19.31 -15.63
CA LEU A 394 -25.45 -19.65 -16.42
C LEU A 394 -26.46 -20.53 -15.66
N PHE A 395 -27.68 -20.01 -15.52
CA PHE A 395 -28.83 -20.71 -14.97
C PHE A 395 -29.83 -21.08 -16.07
N ILE A 396 -30.23 -22.36 -16.14
CA ILE A 396 -31.22 -22.82 -17.12
C ILE A 396 -32.42 -23.45 -16.41
N GLY A 397 -33.56 -22.76 -16.50
CA GLY A 397 -34.87 -23.30 -16.13
C GLY A 397 -35.39 -24.30 -17.15
N ASN A 398 -36.12 -25.34 -16.72
CA ASN A 398 -36.68 -26.34 -17.64
C ASN A 398 -38.11 -26.82 -17.31
N SER A 399 -38.67 -27.63 -18.22
CA SER A 399 -40.02 -28.20 -18.16
C SER A 399 -40.39 -28.97 -16.89
N TYR A 400 -39.42 -29.56 -16.19
CA TYR A 400 -39.68 -30.29 -14.94
C TYR A 400 -39.72 -29.38 -13.70
N GLY A 401 -39.34 -28.11 -13.86
CA GLY A 401 -39.19 -27.18 -12.74
C GLY A 401 -37.83 -27.30 -12.05
N ASN A 402 -36.80 -27.74 -12.77
CA ASN A 402 -35.43 -27.65 -12.31
C ASN A 402 -34.84 -26.31 -12.80
N THR A 403 -33.96 -25.73 -11.98
CA THR A 403 -32.94 -24.78 -12.40
C THR A 403 -31.59 -25.51 -12.40
N LEU A 404 -31.00 -25.68 -13.58
CA LEU A 404 -29.64 -26.19 -13.73
C LEU A 404 -28.67 -25.02 -13.62
N PHE A 405 -27.56 -25.24 -12.93
CA PHE A 405 -26.48 -24.28 -12.77
C PHE A 405 -25.23 -24.76 -13.50
N PHE A 406 -24.59 -23.84 -14.20
CA PHE A 406 -23.33 -24.02 -14.89
C PHE A 406 -22.42 -22.91 -14.39
N ARG A 407 -21.46 -23.26 -13.53
CA ARG A 407 -20.45 -22.31 -13.11
C ARG A 407 -19.55 -21.98 -14.30
N ASN A 408 -19.27 -20.73 -14.57
CA ASN A 408 -18.20 -20.36 -15.47
C ASN A 408 -16.85 -20.53 -14.73
N THR A 409 -15.84 -20.91 -15.48
CA THR A 409 -14.50 -21.29 -14.99
C THR A 409 -13.42 -20.72 -15.90
N ALA A 410 -13.80 -19.73 -16.70
CA ALA A 410 -12.90 -19.01 -17.58
C ALA A 410 -11.93 -18.19 -16.72
N SER A 411 -10.66 -18.11 -17.12
CA SER A 411 -9.74 -17.21 -16.43
C SER A 411 -10.11 -15.75 -16.76
N PRO A 412 -9.94 -14.79 -15.82
CA PRO A 412 -10.20 -13.37 -16.09
C PRO A 412 -9.54 -12.90 -17.39
N GLY A 413 -10.33 -12.24 -18.26
CA GLY A 413 -9.90 -11.82 -19.60
C GLY A 413 -9.98 -12.88 -20.71
N ALA A 414 -10.62 -14.02 -20.47
CA ALA A 414 -10.87 -15.02 -21.51
C ALA A 414 -11.97 -14.58 -22.51
N THR A 415 -11.67 -14.69 -23.80
CA THR A 415 -12.55 -14.30 -24.92
C THR A 415 -13.64 -15.33 -25.27
N ALA A 416 -14.05 -16.14 -24.30
CA ALA A 416 -15.18 -17.08 -24.37
C ALA A 416 -15.42 -17.70 -22.98
N PRO A 417 -16.68 -18.00 -22.60
CA PRO A 417 -16.99 -18.58 -21.31
C PRO A 417 -16.68 -20.08 -21.31
N ALA A 418 -16.29 -20.61 -20.15
CA ALA A 418 -15.90 -22.00 -19.96
C ALA A 418 -16.75 -22.63 -18.85
N PHE A 419 -17.91 -23.19 -19.22
CA PHE A 419 -18.84 -23.73 -18.24
C PHE A 419 -18.43 -25.11 -17.72
N ASP A 420 -18.49 -25.24 -16.40
CA ASP A 420 -18.36 -26.49 -15.68
C ASP A 420 -19.59 -27.40 -15.94
N ALA A 421 -19.47 -28.68 -15.65
CA ALA A 421 -20.58 -29.61 -15.89
C ALA A 421 -21.78 -29.31 -14.96
N PRO A 422 -23.04 -29.46 -15.43
CA PRO A 422 -24.20 -28.92 -14.74
C PRO A 422 -24.42 -29.53 -13.37
N SER A 423 -24.65 -28.67 -12.36
CA SER A 423 -25.22 -29.08 -11.07
C SER A 423 -26.74 -28.83 -11.07
N THR A 424 -27.46 -29.62 -10.29
CA THR A 424 -28.88 -29.35 -10.02
C THR A 424 -29.00 -28.47 -8.79
N ASN A 425 -29.34 -27.19 -8.98
CA ASN A 425 -29.77 -26.27 -7.93
C ASN A 425 -28.76 -26.12 -6.75
N PRO A 426 -27.76 -25.22 -6.87
CA PRO A 426 -26.81 -24.94 -5.78
C PRO A 426 -27.47 -24.32 -4.53
N PHE A 427 -28.58 -23.61 -4.71
CA PHE A 427 -29.19 -22.74 -3.71
C PHE A 427 -30.31 -23.37 -2.87
N GLY A 428 -30.56 -24.68 -2.98
CA GLY A 428 -31.65 -25.35 -2.25
C GLY A 428 -33.07 -25.02 -2.75
N ILE A 429 -33.20 -24.25 -3.83
CA ILE A 429 -34.45 -23.86 -4.51
C ILE A 429 -35.16 -25.08 -5.11
N THR A 430 -36.13 -25.62 -4.38
CA THR A 430 -36.90 -26.80 -4.82
C THR A 430 -38.39 -26.49 -5.02
N GLY A 431 -39.03 -27.18 -5.95
CA GLY A 431 -40.48 -27.13 -6.13
C GLY A 431 -41.02 -25.91 -6.89
N VAL A 432 -40.20 -25.23 -7.71
CA VAL A 432 -40.55 -23.95 -8.37
C VAL A 432 -41.64 -24.04 -9.45
N GLY A 433 -42.14 -25.23 -9.74
CA GLY A 433 -43.20 -25.49 -10.71
C GLY A 433 -42.67 -25.77 -12.11
N ALA A 434 -43.44 -26.54 -12.88
CA ALA A 434 -43.04 -27.00 -14.21
C ALA A 434 -42.84 -25.83 -15.20
N SER A 435 -41.85 -25.97 -16.08
CA SER A 435 -41.42 -24.93 -17.03
C SER A 435 -40.97 -23.66 -16.31
N ALA A 436 -39.96 -23.83 -15.45
CA ALA A 436 -39.32 -22.74 -14.72
C ALA A 436 -38.64 -21.77 -15.69
N THR A 437 -38.79 -20.47 -15.42
CA THR A 437 -38.15 -19.39 -16.17
C THR A 437 -37.54 -18.39 -15.18
N PRO A 438 -36.23 -18.53 -14.87
CA PRO A 438 -35.55 -17.62 -13.95
C PRO A 438 -35.37 -16.22 -14.56
N ALA A 439 -35.19 -15.25 -13.67
CA ALA A 439 -34.67 -13.90 -13.91
C ALA A 439 -34.03 -13.43 -12.59
N PHE A 440 -32.79 -12.95 -12.66
CA PHE A 440 -32.08 -12.36 -11.52
C PHE A 440 -32.10 -10.85 -11.62
N ALA A 441 -32.14 -10.16 -10.48
CA ALA A 441 -32.10 -8.70 -10.36
C ALA A 441 -32.00 -8.31 -8.87
N ASP A 442 -31.22 -7.29 -8.54
CA ASP A 442 -31.30 -6.59 -7.26
C ASP A 442 -32.65 -5.86 -7.19
N ALA A 443 -33.62 -6.41 -6.45
CA ALA A 443 -35.01 -5.94 -6.50
C ALA A 443 -35.44 -5.12 -5.29
N ASP A 444 -34.70 -5.15 -4.19
CA ASP A 444 -34.89 -4.29 -3.03
C ASP A 444 -33.76 -3.27 -2.78
N GLY A 445 -32.71 -3.29 -3.60
CA GLY A 445 -31.69 -2.25 -3.70
C GLY A 445 -30.58 -2.37 -2.65
N ASP A 446 -30.32 -3.57 -2.12
CA ASP A 446 -29.26 -3.80 -1.14
C ASP A 446 -27.89 -4.07 -1.80
N GLY A 447 -27.88 -4.46 -3.08
CA GLY A 447 -26.70 -4.70 -3.89
C GLY A 447 -26.46 -6.17 -4.24
N ASP A 448 -27.29 -7.10 -3.74
CA ASP A 448 -27.22 -8.51 -4.10
C ASP A 448 -28.32 -8.93 -5.11
N LEU A 449 -28.21 -10.10 -5.74
CA LEU A 449 -29.12 -10.53 -6.81
C LEU A 449 -30.26 -11.44 -6.30
N ASP A 450 -31.45 -10.86 -6.16
CA ASP A 450 -32.69 -11.63 -5.96
C ASP A 450 -33.07 -12.49 -7.17
N LEU A 451 -33.95 -13.48 -6.93
CA LEU A 451 -34.40 -14.42 -7.95
C LEU A 451 -35.93 -14.49 -8.09
N PHE A 452 -36.39 -14.14 -9.29
CA PHE A 452 -37.77 -14.33 -9.75
C PHE A 452 -37.88 -15.57 -10.65
N ILE A 453 -38.82 -16.47 -10.37
CA ILE A 453 -39.08 -17.64 -11.22
C ILE A 453 -40.55 -17.67 -11.67
N GLY A 454 -40.77 -17.48 -12.97
CA GLY A 454 -42.07 -17.73 -13.59
C GLY A 454 -42.28 -19.21 -13.89
N ASN A 455 -43.52 -19.71 -13.72
CA ASN A 455 -43.84 -21.12 -13.99
C ASN A 455 -45.16 -21.34 -14.76
N GLY A 456 -45.33 -22.58 -15.24
CA GLY A 456 -46.44 -23.04 -16.07
C GLY A 456 -47.64 -23.67 -15.35
N ASN A 457 -47.72 -23.52 -14.02
CA ASN A 457 -48.53 -24.29 -13.05
C ASN A 457 -49.51 -25.33 -13.64
N ILE A 458 -49.22 -26.61 -13.40
CA ILE A 458 -49.99 -27.73 -13.95
C ILE A 458 -51.28 -28.02 -13.14
N LEU A 459 -51.41 -27.50 -11.91
CA LEU A 459 -52.41 -27.98 -10.94
C LEU A 459 -53.75 -27.22 -10.93
N ASP A 460 -53.80 -25.99 -11.42
CA ASP A 460 -55.02 -25.13 -11.39
C ASP A 460 -55.47 -24.63 -12.77
N ASN A 461 -54.83 -25.09 -13.85
CA ASN A 461 -55.32 -25.09 -15.23
C ASN A 461 -55.84 -23.74 -15.78
N ASN A 462 -55.37 -22.60 -15.27
CA ASN A 462 -55.46 -21.28 -15.93
C ASN A 462 -54.49 -20.21 -15.38
N SER A 463 -53.86 -20.40 -14.22
CA SER A 463 -53.06 -19.37 -13.54
C SER A 463 -51.57 -19.75 -13.50
N GLY A 464 -50.72 -18.98 -14.20
CA GLY A 464 -49.28 -19.04 -13.95
C GLY A 464 -48.93 -18.15 -12.75
N ASN A 465 -47.88 -18.53 -12.03
CA ASN A 465 -47.37 -17.79 -10.88
C ASN A 465 -45.91 -17.39 -11.12
N THR A 466 -45.51 -16.31 -10.45
CA THR A 466 -44.11 -15.96 -10.21
C THR A 466 -43.80 -16.26 -8.74
N LEU A 467 -42.66 -16.90 -8.50
CA LEU A 467 -42.09 -17.08 -7.17
C LEU A 467 -40.97 -16.06 -6.98
N PHE A 468 -40.85 -15.51 -5.78
CA PHE A 468 -39.79 -14.60 -5.39
C PHE A 468 -39.00 -15.20 -4.22
N PHE A 469 -37.69 -15.18 -4.37
CA PHE A 469 -36.71 -15.57 -3.39
C PHE A 469 -35.86 -14.33 -3.16
N SER A 470 -35.99 -13.68 -1.99
CA SER A 470 -34.96 -12.71 -1.64
C SER A 470 -33.71 -13.45 -1.23
N ASN A 471 -32.55 -12.91 -1.55
CA ASN A 471 -31.34 -13.34 -0.89
C ASN A 471 -31.37 -12.83 0.56
N THR A 472 -30.60 -13.49 1.42
CA THR A 472 -30.48 -13.17 2.86
C THR A 472 -29.06 -13.47 3.34
N ALA A 473 -28.09 -13.26 2.46
CA ALA A 473 -26.68 -13.33 2.83
C ALA A 473 -26.39 -12.33 3.95
N SER A 474 -25.38 -12.61 4.76
CA SER A 474 -24.91 -11.65 5.76
C SER A 474 -23.57 -11.11 5.27
N PRO A 475 -23.35 -9.79 5.28
CA PRO A 475 -22.26 -9.23 4.51
C PRO A 475 -20.88 -9.61 5.08
N THR A 476 -19.96 -9.97 4.19
CA THR A 476 -18.61 -10.46 4.49
C THR A 476 -17.55 -9.39 4.25
N ALA A 477 -16.41 -9.44 4.97
CA ALA A 477 -15.57 -8.27 5.18
C ALA A 477 -14.04 -8.48 5.04
N PRO A 478 -13.46 -8.35 3.84
CA PRO A 478 -12.02 -8.10 3.66
C PRO A 478 -11.55 -6.75 4.25
N VAL A 479 -10.26 -6.68 4.60
CA VAL A 479 -9.60 -5.48 5.16
C VAL A 479 -8.46 -5.03 4.25
N SER A 480 -8.33 -3.73 4.02
CA SER A 480 -7.27 -3.13 3.20
C SER A 480 -6.88 -1.74 3.73
N SER A 481 -6.02 -1.02 3.00
CA SER A 481 -5.54 0.32 3.34
C SER A 481 -5.61 1.25 2.13
N THR A 482 -5.85 2.54 2.40
CA THR A 482 -5.65 3.64 1.44
C THR A 482 -4.38 4.45 1.72
N THR A 483 -3.75 4.23 2.86
CA THR A 483 -2.34 4.62 3.10
C THR A 483 -1.46 3.69 2.27
N ALA A 484 -0.51 4.27 1.52
CA ALA A 484 0.40 3.54 0.64
C ALA A 484 1.29 2.54 1.40
N ASN A 485 1.85 1.55 0.68
CA ASN A 485 2.81 0.62 1.26
C ASN A 485 4.10 1.37 1.65
N GLY A 486 4.70 1.02 2.78
CA GLY A 486 5.89 1.72 3.31
C GLY A 486 6.09 1.61 4.82
N THR A 487 7.08 2.33 5.34
CA THR A 487 7.43 2.35 6.77
C THR A 487 6.95 3.62 7.47
N TYR A 488 6.24 3.45 8.58
CA TYR A 488 5.55 4.52 9.30
C TYR A 488 6.01 4.61 10.77
N GLY A 489 6.49 5.80 11.14
CA GLY A 489 6.91 6.15 12.50
C GLY A 489 5.82 6.85 13.33
N PRO A 490 6.12 7.25 14.58
CA PRO A 490 5.16 7.85 15.50
C PRO A 490 4.46 9.09 14.92
N GLY A 491 3.16 9.23 15.18
CA GLY A 491 2.33 10.33 14.67
C GLY A 491 1.77 10.12 13.26
N SER A 492 2.26 9.14 12.50
CA SER A 492 1.70 8.77 11.20
C SER A 492 0.24 8.34 11.33
N ILE A 493 -0.60 8.70 10.36
CA ILE A 493 -2.00 8.28 10.29
C ILE A 493 -2.15 7.21 9.21
N ILE A 494 -2.51 6.01 9.64
CA ILE A 494 -2.83 4.87 8.78
C ILE A 494 -4.36 4.84 8.58
N THR A 495 -4.79 4.88 7.32
CA THR A 495 -6.21 4.88 6.93
C THR A 495 -6.57 3.51 6.35
N LEU A 496 -7.35 2.77 7.12
CA LEU A 496 -7.75 1.39 6.83
C LEU A 496 -9.20 1.35 6.31
N THR A 497 -9.50 0.38 5.46
CA THR A 497 -10.84 0.12 4.94
C THR A 497 -11.26 -1.30 5.25
N VAL A 498 -12.53 -1.46 5.64
CA VAL A 498 -13.21 -2.75 5.77
C VAL A 498 -14.34 -2.71 4.76
N GLN A 499 -14.24 -3.47 3.68
CA GLN A 499 -15.23 -3.50 2.61
C GLN A 499 -16.18 -4.67 2.85
N PHE A 500 -17.47 -4.38 2.94
CA PHE A 500 -18.53 -5.38 3.02
C PHE A 500 -19.00 -5.77 1.61
N SER A 501 -19.68 -6.91 1.47
CA SER A 501 -20.28 -7.33 0.19
C SER A 501 -21.52 -6.50 -0.22
N GLU A 502 -22.05 -5.66 0.67
CA GLU A 502 -23.24 -4.83 0.45
C GLU A 502 -23.17 -3.55 1.30
N ALA A 503 -24.08 -2.59 1.09
CA ALA A 503 -24.08 -1.32 1.82
C ALA A 503 -24.57 -1.43 3.29
N VAL A 504 -23.70 -1.08 4.26
CA VAL A 504 -24.01 -1.23 5.70
C VAL A 504 -24.23 0.10 6.44
N LEU A 505 -25.25 0.12 7.29
CA LEU A 505 -25.58 1.19 8.23
C LEU A 505 -24.89 0.96 9.59
N VAL A 506 -24.17 1.99 10.05
CA VAL A 506 -23.39 1.94 11.30
C VAL A 506 -24.04 2.81 12.38
N THR A 507 -24.23 2.24 13.57
CA THR A 507 -24.48 3.02 14.79
C THR A 507 -23.31 2.87 15.77
N GLY A 508 -23.06 3.90 16.59
CA GLY A 508 -21.93 3.91 17.53
C GLY A 508 -20.58 4.19 16.86
N THR A 509 -19.50 3.69 17.45
CA THR A 509 -18.12 3.87 16.97
C THR A 509 -17.36 2.55 17.02
N PRO A 510 -17.54 1.66 16.01
CA PRO A 510 -16.80 0.40 15.91
C PRO A 510 -15.29 0.60 15.97
N LEU A 511 -14.59 -0.44 16.44
CA LEU A 511 -13.13 -0.46 16.58
C LEU A 511 -12.58 -1.70 15.88
N LEU A 512 -11.49 -1.53 15.13
CA LEU A 512 -10.71 -2.60 14.52
C LEU A 512 -9.39 -2.73 15.28
N GLN A 513 -9.12 -3.90 15.87
CA GLN A 513 -7.89 -4.14 16.63
C GLN A 513 -6.74 -4.58 15.72
N LEU A 514 -5.57 -3.97 15.89
CA LEU A 514 -4.38 -4.19 15.07
C LEU A 514 -3.26 -4.85 15.89
N GLU A 515 -2.49 -5.74 15.25
CA GLU A 515 -1.24 -6.27 15.79
C GLU A 515 -0.15 -5.21 15.61
N THR A 516 0.16 -4.51 16.70
CA THR A 516 1.14 -3.40 16.73
C THR A 516 2.29 -3.71 17.71
N GLY A 517 2.57 -4.99 17.94
CA GLY A 517 3.70 -5.47 18.73
C GLY A 517 3.35 -5.67 20.20
N ALA A 518 4.13 -5.09 21.11
CA ALA A 518 3.98 -5.37 22.54
C ALA A 518 2.66 -4.82 23.15
N ILE A 519 1.99 -3.88 22.46
CA ILE A 519 0.71 -3.29 22.85
C ILE A 519 -0.14 -3.11 21.59
N ASP A 520 -1.20 -3.91 21.47
CA ASP A 520 -2.17 -3.82 20.38
C ASP A 520 -2.98 -2.51 20.45
N ARG A 521 -3.15 -1.85 19.29
CA ARG A 521 -3.95 -0.62 19.18
C ARG A 521 -5.28 -0.88 18.49
N PHE A 522 -6.20 0.08 18.66
CA PHE A 522 -7.47 0.10 17.94
C PHE A 522 -7.45 1.21 16.89
N ALA A 523 -7.68 0.86 15.63
CA ALA A 523 -8.16 1.80 14.63
C ALA A 523 -9.62 2.15 14.94
N THR A 524 -9.95 3.44 14.87
CA THR A 524 -11.28 3.95 15.19
C THR A 524 -12.06 4.23 13.91
N TYR A 525 -13.32 3.80 13.85
CA TYR A 525 -14.23 4.10 12.74
C TYR A 525 -14.35 5.62 12.49
N THR A 526 -14.28 6.04 11.23
CA THR A 526 -14.32 7.46 10.81
C THR A 526 -15.48 7.79 9.85
N SER A 527 -15.76 6.94 8.85
CA SER A 527 -16.77 7.18 7.82
C SER A 527 -17.13 5.89 7.05
N GLY A 528 -18.21 5.90 6.26
CA GLY A 528 -18.63 4.76 5.42
C GLY A 528 -20.04 4.21 5.67
N SER A 529 -20.76 4.70 6.70
CA SER A 529 -22.16 4.29 6.93
C SER A 529 -23.06 4.66 5.75
N GLY A 530 -23.78 3.68 5.23
CA GLY A 530 -24.60 3.79 4.02
C GLY A 530 -23.83 3.50 2.72
N THR A 531 -22.62 2.94 2.82
CA THR A 531 -21.84 2.39 1.71
C THR A 531 -21.33 1.00 2.08
N ASP A 532 -20.79 0.27 1.11
CA ASP A 532 -20.13 -1.02 1.34
C ASP A 532 -18.83 -0.90 2.16
N THR A 533 -18.14 0.23 2.04
CA THR A 533 -16.79 0.40 2.59
C THR A 533 -16.77 1.26 3.85
N LEU A 534 -16.38 0.67 4.98
CA LEU A 534 -16.15 1.39 6.25
C LEU A 534 -14.68 1.79 6.40
N THR A 535 -14.42 3.07 6.68
CA THR A 535 -13.08 3.63 6.89
C THR A 535 -12.74 3.73 8.37
N PHE A 536 -11.53 3.32 8.74
CA PHE A 536 -10.97 3.38 10.09
C PHE A 536 -9.65 4.16 10.07
N SER A 537 -9.33 4.85 11.16
CA SER A 537 -8.07 5.59 11.31
C SER A 537 -7.31 5.07 12.53
N TYR A 538 -6.02 4.80 12.34
CA TYR A 538 -5.06 4.48 13.39
C TYR A 538 -3.93 5.52 13.35
N THR A 539 -3.53 6.03 14.52
CA THR A 539 -2.37 6.92 14.66
C THR A 539 -1.27 6.16 15.37
N VAL A 540 -0.13 6.01 14.70
CA VAL A 540 1.04 5.27 15.21
C VAL A 540 1.53 5.91 16.51
N GLN A 541 1.61 5.14 17.59
CA GLN A 541 2.07 5.61 18.90
C GLN A 541 3.52 5.15 19.18
N PRO A 542 4.31 5.91 19.96
CA PRO A 542 5.63 5.46 20.38
C PRO A 542 5.58 4.08 21.06
N GLY A 543 6.42 3.15 20.60
CA GLY A 543 6.48 1.76 21.05
C GLY A 543 5.65 0.77 20.23
N ASP A 544 4.86 1.23 19.26
CA ASP A 544 4.16 0.36 18.30
C ASP A 544 5.16 -0.18 17.28
N ILE A 545 5.17 -1.49 17.02
CA ILE A 545 6.10 -2.13 16.09
C ILE A 545 5.36 -3.26 15.36
N SER A 546 5.33 -3.21 14.03
CA SER A 546 4.98 -4.37 13.20
C SER A 546 5.84 -4.42 11.95
N ALA A 547 6.33 -5.61 11.61
CA ALA A 547 7.04 -5.84 10.35
C ALA A 547 6.09 -5.82 9.14
N ASP A 548 4.81 -6.04 9.38
CA ASP A 548 3.70 -5.96 8.42
C ASP A 548 2.39 -5.84 9.24
N LEU A 549 1.71 -4.71 9.14
CA LEU A 549 0.58 -4.36 10.00
C LEU A 549 -0.67 -5.12 9.57
N ASP A 550 -1.13 -6.07 10.39
CA ASP A 550 -2.38 -6.79 10.15
C ASP A 550 -3.40 -6.51 11.28
N GLN A 551 -4.66 -6.89 11.05
CA GLN A 551 -5.62 -7.06 12.14
C GLN A 551 -5.12 -8.11 13.15
N LEU A 552 -5.44 -7.94 14.43
CA LEU A 552 -4.96 -8.85 15.49
C LEU A 552 -5.47 -10.29 15.32
N SER A 553 -6.66 -10.48 14.75
CA SER A 553 -7.27 -11.79 14.48
C SER A 553 -8.50 -11.66 13.59
N ALA A 554 -9.04 -12.79 13.13
CA ALA A 554 -10.37 -12.86 12.51
C ALA A 554 -11.52 -12.27 13.37
N ASN A 555 -11.34 -12.01 14.68
CA ASN A 555 -12.35 -11.38 15.53
C ASN A 555 -11.99 -9.93 15.95
N ALA A 556 -11.09 -9.27 15.20
CA ALA A 556 -10.58 -7.94 15.55
C ALA A 556 -11.59 -6.79 15.36
N LEU A 557 -12.63 -6.97 14.52
CA LEU A 557 -13.68 -5.96 14.35
C LEU A 557 -14.72 -6.07 15.47
N SER A 558 -14.91 -4.99 16.22
CA SER A 558 -15.80 -4.94 17.37
C SER A 558 -16.77 -3.76 17.32
N LEU A 559 -18.03 -3.99 17.70
CA LEU A 559 -19.10 -2.99 17.60
C LEU A 559 -18.99 -1.84 18.61
N ASN A 560 -18.24 -2.03 19.71
CA ASN A 560 -18.07 -1.03 20.78
C ASN A 560 -19.42 -0.42 21.29
N GLY A 561 -20.44 -1.27 21.44
CA GLY A 561 -21.80 -0.85 21.87
C GLY A 561 -22.69 -0.29 20.76
N GLY A 562 -22.21 -0.25 19.51
CA GLY A 562 -22.94 0.11 18.31
C GLY A 562 -23.53 -1.10 17.56
N THR A 563 -23.82 -0.89 16.27
CA THR A 563 -24.28 -1.91 15.31
C THR A 563 -23.64 -1.68 13.94
N ILE A 564 -23.42 -2.76 13.19
CA ILE A 564 -23.18 -2.73 11.74
C ILE A 564 -24.24 -3.68 11.16
N GLN A 565 -25.15 -3.13 10.36
CA GLN A 565 -26.32 -3.83 9.84
C GLN A 565 -26.56 -3.41 8.38
N ASP A 566 -27.12 -4.29 7.58
CA ASP A 566 -27.66 -3.94 6.27
C ASP A 566 -28.92 -3.03 6.39
N ALA A 567 -29.53 -2.70 5.25
CA ALA A 567 -30.76 -1.91 5.22
C ALA A 567 -32.00 -2.69 5.72
N ALA A 568 -32.01 -4.02 5.59
CA ALA A 568 -33.07 -4.91 6.09
C ALA A 568 -33.02 -5.13 7.62
N GLY A 569 -31.90 -4.79 8.27
CA GLY A 569 -31.64 -4.93 9.70
C GLY A 569 -30.97 -6.25 10.12
N ASN A 570 -30.40 -7.04 9.21
CA ASN A 570 -29.56 -8.18 9.61
C ASN A 570 -28.18 -7.66 10.07
N ASN A 571 -27.48 -8.45 10.87
CA ASN A 571 -26.17 -8.04 11.42
C ASN A 571 -25.05 -8.52 10.49
N ALA A 572 -24.11 -7.64 10.16
CA ALA A 572 -22.94 -8.00 9.37
C ALA A 572 -22.09 -9.08 10.03
N ILE A 573 -21.41 -9.91 9.23
CA ILE A 573 -20.43 -10.87 9.74
C ILE A 573 -19.18 -10.09 10.13
N LEU A 574 -18.90 -10.03 11.43
CA LEU A 574 -17.72 -9.34 11.97
C LEU A 574 -16.46 -10.21 11.97
N THR A 575 -16.57 -11.44 11.47
CA THR A 575 -15.44 -12.36 11.31
C THR A 575 -14.67 -11.99 10.03
N LEU A 576 -13.47 -11.47 10.21
CA LEU A 576 -12.53 -11.08 9.16
C LEU A 576 -11.70 -12.27 8.67
N ALA A 577 -10.95 -12.07 7.59
CA ALA A 577 -9.88 -12.99 7.20
C ALA A 577 -8.84 -13.18 8.33
N GLN A 578 -8.23 -14.37 8.40
CA GLN A 578 -7.14 -14.61 9.35
C GLN A 578 -5.90 -13.79 8.95
N PRO A 579 -5.10 -13.29 9.90
CA PRO A 579 -3.89 -12.53 9.58
C PRO A 579 -2.94 -13.31 8.67
N GLY A 580 -2.35 -12.63 7.68
CA GLY A 580 -1.50 -13.21 6.64
C GLY A 580 -2.23 -14.12 5.62
N THR A 581 -3.55 -13.96 5.42
CA THR A 581 -4.31 -14.71 4.39
C THR A 581 -5.05 -13.77 3.46
N ALA A 582 -5.37 -14.20 2.22
CA ALA A 582 -6.03 -13.34 1.24
C ALA A 582 -7.29 -12.68 1.82
N GLY A 583 -7.38 -11.34 1.72
CA GLY A 583 -8.43 -10.55 2.37
C GLY A 583 -8.08 -10.01 3.76
N SER A 584 -6.91 -10.36 4.35
CA SER A 584 -6.36 -9.71 5.54
C SER A 584 -5.57 -8.46 5.18
N LEU A 585 -5.35 -7.57 6.15
CA LEU A 585 -4.68 -6.30 5.90
C LEU A 585 -3.22 -6.51 5.42
N GLY A 586 -2.45 -7.38 6.07
CA GLY A 586 -1.06 -7.69 5.67
C GLY A 586 -0.94 -8.49 4.36
N ALA A 587 -2.03 -9.09 3.88
CA ALA A 587 -2.07 -9.68 2.53
C ALA A 587 -2.40 -8.64 1.43
N ASN A 588 -2.98 -7.49 1.82
CA ASN A 588 -3.53 -6.49 0.92
C ASN A 588 -2.73 -5.17 0.90
N ALA A 589 -1.88 -4.89 1.90
CA ALA A 589 -1.02 -3.71 1.97
C ALA A 589 0.24 -3.97 2.81
N ASP A 590 1.43 -3.72 2.25
CA ASP A 590 2.72 -3.88 2.96
C ASP A 590 2.98 -2.64 3.86
N LEU A 591 2.46 -2.67 5.09
CA LEU A 591 2.52 -1.55 6.03
C LEU A 591 3.46 -1.85 7.20
N VAL A 592 4.70 -1.39 7.13
CA VAL A 592 5.67 -1.55 8.22
C VAL A 592 5.44 -0.44 9.26
N ILE A 593 5.19 -0.81 10.51
CA ILE A 593 5.20 0.14 11.63
C ILE A 593 6.54 0.02 12.35
N ASP A 594 7.38 1.05 12.24
CA ASP A 594 8.66 1.11 12.94
C ASP A 594 8.74 2.38 13.79
N THR A 595 8.52 2.19 15.10
CA THR A 595 8.79 3.23 16.11
C THR A 595 10.03 2.94 16.92
N THR A 596 10.87 1.99 16.50
CA THR A 596 12.18 1.82 17.11
C THR A 596 13.03 3.03 16.77
N ALA A 597 13.34 3.84 17.79
CA ALA A 597 14.39 4.83 17.65
C ALA A 597 15.67 4.10 17.19
N PRO A 598 16.36 4.58 16.13
CA PRO A 598 17.46 3.85 15.53
C PRO A 598 18.53 3.57 16.58
N THR A 599 18.74 2.29 16.90
CA THR A 599 19.72 1.85 17.92
C THR A 599 21.16 1.83 17.37
N GLY A 600 21.53 2.90 16.67
CA GLY A 600 22.91 3.24 16.36
C GLY A 600 23.56 3.89 17.57
N SER A 601 24.41 3.15 18.29
CA SER A 601 25.23 3.73 19.35
C SER A 601 26.31 4.62 18.73
N PHE A 602 26.07 5.93 18.73
CA PHE A 602 26.94 6.96 18.17
C PHE A 602 27.11 8.15 19.13
N PHE A 603 27.51 7.89 20.37
CA PHE A 603 27.91 8.95 21.31
C PHE A 603 29.42 9.20 21.20
N GLN A 604 29.83 10.44 20.92
CA GLN A 604 31.21 10.91 21.08
C GLN A 604 31.34 11.66 22.40
N ASP A 605 31.70 10.95 23.47
CA ASP A 605 32.02 11.58 24.77
C ASP A 605 33.13 12.67 24.60
N PRO A 606 32.96 13.89 25.15
CA PRO A 606 33.98 14.93 25.13
C PRO A 606 35.38 14.47 25.57
N ALA A 607 36.40 14.92 24.85
CA ALA A 607 37.79 14.55 25.11
C ALA A 607 38.65 15.77 25.43
N TYR A 608 38.52 16.29 26.65
CA TYR A 608 39.27 17.47 27.09
C TYR A 608 40.78 17.23 27.25
N ALA A 609 41.58 18.17 26.74
CA ALA A 609 43.01 18.22 26.99
C ALA A 609 43.34 18.48 28.47
N ALA A 610 44.54 18.07 28.90
CA ALA A 610 45.02 18.35 30.26
C ALA A 610 45.08 19.88 30.52
N PRO A 611 44.58 20.37 31.67
CA PRO A 611 44.33 21.79 31.85
C PRO A 611 45.62 22.59 31.94
N SER A 612 45.64 23.72 31.26
CA SER A 612 46.65 24.74 31.49
C SER A 612 46.18 25.70 32.58
N THR A 613 46.93 25.78 33.69
CA THR A 613 46.71 26.79 34.72
C THR A 613 47.10 28.16 34.18
N ASN A 614 46.15 29.11 34.13
CA ASN A 614 46.36 30.46 33.59
C ASN A 614 46.95 30.46 32.16
N PRO A 615 46.17 30.04 31.13
CA PRO A 615 46.64 30.02 29.74
C PRO A 615 46.73 31.43 29.13
N PHE A 616 45.82 32.33 29.53
CA PHE A 616 45.55 33.59 28.85
C PHE A 616 45.99 34.83 29.64
N GLY A 617 46.82 34.67 30.68
CA GLY A 617 47.26 35.79 31.54
C GLY A 617 46.24 36.21 32.62
N ILE A 618 45.12 35.48 32.74
CA ILE A 618 44.10 35.65 33.78
C ILE A 618 44.66 35.19 35.13
N SER A 619 45.19 36.14 35.91
CA SER A 619 45.66 35.93 37.29
C SER A 619 45.02 36.91 38.27
N ASP A 620 44.99 36.55 39.56
CA ASP A 620 44.52 37.38 40.67
C ASP A 620 43.04 37.84 40.56
N VAL A 621 42.18 37.00 39.97
CA VAL A 621 40.72 37.27 39.83
C VAL A 621 39.93 37.24 41.16
N GLY A 622 40.59 36.92 42.27
CA GLY A 622 39.99 36.82 43.61
C GLY A 622 39.49 35.42 43.94
N SER A 623 39.30 35.15 45.24
CA SER A 623 38.89 33.82 45.71
C SER A 623 37.45 33.51 45.31
N TYR A 624 37.08 32.23 45.18
CA TYR A 624 35.78 31.80 44.65
C TYR A 624 35.47 32.40 43.27
N ALA A 625 36.41 32.25 42.33
CA ALA A 625 36.21 32.66 40.94
C ALA A 625 35.06 31.87 40.30
N SER A 626 34.14 32.57 39.64
CA SER A 626 33.01 32.00 38.90
C SER A 626 32.94 32.61 37.51
N PRO A 627 33.41 31.91 36.46
CA PRO A 627 33.34 32.39 35.09
C PRO A 627 31.93 32.25 34.51
N ALA A 628 31.63 33.11 33.53
CA ALA A 628 30.56 32.98 32.55
C ALA A 628 31.07 33.60 31.24
N LEU A 629 30.70 33.01 30.10
CA LEU A 629 31.04 33.55 28.78
C LEU A 629 29.79 34.07 28.08
N ALA A 630 29.93 35.17 27.33
CA ALA A 630 28.86 35.78 26.54
C ALA A 630 29.49 36.79 25.55
N ASP A 631 28.94 36.93 24.34
CA ASP A 631 29.26 38.05 23.45
C ASP A 631 28.60 39.31 24.03
N ALA A 632 29.35 40.10 24.81
CA ALA A 632 28.79 41.24 25.52
C ALA A 632 28.93 42.55 24.73
N ASP A 633 29.83 42.63 23.76
CA ASP A 633 29.96 43.79 22.89
C ASP A 633 29.57 43.59 21.42
N GLY A 634 28.94 42.47 21.11
CA GLY A 634 28.19 42.23 19.88
C GLY A 634 29.06 42.13 18.63
N ASP A 635 30.33 41.70 18.79
CA ASP A 635 31.29 41.57 17.69
C ASP A 635 31.44 40.13 17.17
N GLY A 636 30.79 39.16 17.84
CA GLY A 636 30.69 37.77 17.43
C GLY A 636 31.71 36.82 18.06
N ASP A 637 32.58 37.29 18.96
CA ASP A 637 33.37 36.42 19.83
C ASP A 637 32.90 36.47 21.30
N LEU A 638 33.27 35.47 22.11
CA LEU A 638 32.78 35.35 23.48
C LEU A 638 33.73 36.02 24.50
N ASP A 639 33.23 37.05 25.17
CA ASP A 639 33.88 37.68 26.31
C ASP A 639 33.77 36.84 27.58
N LEU A 640 34.67 37.09 28.55
CA LEU A 640 34.71 36.37 29.82
C LEU A 640 34.41 37.29 31.02
N PHE A 641 33.32 36.98 31.74
CA PHE A 641 32.99 37.58 33.02
C PHE A 641 33.36 36.65 34.17
N ILE A 642 34.02 37.17 35.21
CA ILE A 642 34.37 36.40 36.41
C ILE A 642 33.84 37.09 37.67
N GLY A 643 32.88 36.45 38.32
CA GLY A 643 32.43 36.78 39.67
C GLY A 643 33.41 36.28 40.74
N ASN A 644 33.50 36.95 41.89
CA ASN A 644 34.38 36.51 42.99
C ASN A 644 33.84 36.75 44.42
N SER A 645 34.59 36.28 45.42
CA SER A 645 34.28 36.36 46.86
C SER A 645 33.96 37.75 47.39
N ASP A 646 34.58 38.77 46.80
CA ASP A 646 34.50 40.15 47.28
C ASP A 646 33.28 40.88 46.68
N GLY A 647 32.58 40.22 45.75
CA GLY A 647 31.47 40.80 44.99
C GLY A 647 31.92 41.59 43.76
N ASN A 648 33.12 41.33 43.25
CA ASN A 648 33.54 41.88 41.98
C ASN A 648 32.99 41.03 40.83
N THR A 649 32.64 41.70 39.74
CA THR A 649 32.49 41.13 38.40
C THR A 649 33.65 41.68 37.55
N LEU A 650 34.56 40.80 37.14
CA LEU A 650 35.71 41.15 36.31
C LEU A 650 35.37 40.82 34.87
N PHE A 651 35.40 41.82 33.99
CA PHE A 651 35.19 41.64 32.55
C PHE A 651 36.52 41.63 31.82
N PHE A 652 36.72 40.57 31.05
CA PHE A 652 37.84 40.35 30.15
C PHE A 652 37.27 40.35 28.72
N ARG A 653 37.54 41.44 27.99
CA ARG A 653 37.22 41.50 26.57
C ARG A 653 38.06 40.49 25.81
N ASN A 654 37.46 39.69 24.94
CA ASN A 654 38.22 38.88 23.99
C ASN A 654 38.67 39.75 22.80
N THR A 655 39.88 39.46 22.31
CA THR A 655 40.59 40.24 21.28
C THR A 655 41.27 39.31 20.27
N ALA A 656 40.81 38.07 20.23
CA ALA A 656 41.21 37.10 19.24
C ALA A 656 40.80 37.60 17.84
N ASN A 657 41.42 37.06 16.79
CA ASN A 657 40.84 37.24 15.46
C ASN A 657 39.80 36.13 15.29
N PRO A 658 38.68 36.36 14.57
CA PRO A 658 37.72 35.31 14.25
C PRO A 658 38.41 34.08 13.65
N GLY A 659 38.08 32.89 14.17
CA GLY A 659 38.71 31.60 13.82
C GLY A 659 40.12 31.39 14.40
N ALA A 660 40.48 32.09 15.47
CA ALA A 660 41.70 31.80 16.22
C ALA A 660 41.44 30.68 17.23
N THR A 661 42.20 29.59 17.11
CA THR A 661 42.15 28.36 17.93
C THR A 661 42.56 28.53 19.42
N ALA A 662 42.33 29.70 20.01
CA ALA A 662 42.41 30.01 21.43
C ALA A 662 41.95 31.48 21.66
N PRO A 663 41.12 31.76 22.67
CA PRO A 663 40.72 33.14 23.00
C PRO A 663 41.90 33.96 23.53
N ALA A 664 41.83 35.28 23.37
CA ALA A 664 42.90 36.21 23.72
C ALA A 664 42.35 37.41 24.50
N PHE A 665 42.42 37.33 25.82
CA PHE A 665 41.77 38.32 26.70
C PHE A 665 42.62 39.57 26.98
N ASP A 666 41.96 40.73 26.94
CA ASP A 666 42.52 42.03 27.32
C ASP A 666 42.62 42.16 28.86
N ALA A 667 43.28 43.21 29.35
CA ALA A 667 43.41 43.45 30.80
C ALA A 667 42.03 43.75 31.44
N PRO A 668 41.69 43.12 32.59
CA PRO A 668 40.31 43.15 33.09
C PRO A 668 39.87 44.51 33.60
N SER A 669 38.58 44.80 33.40
CA SER A 669 37.87 45.87 34.09
C SER A 669 37.05 45.31 35.25
N THR A 670 37.01 46.02 36.38
CA THR A 670 36.29 45.60 37.58
C THR A 670 34.98 46.37 37.73
N ASN A 671 33.87 45.64 37.89
CA ASN A 671 32.51 46.17 37.99
C ASN A 671 32.18 47.16 36.86
N PRO A 672 32.39 46.79 35.59
CA PRO A 672 32.02 47.62 34.45
C PRO A 672 30.49 47.74 34.32
N PHE A 673 30.04 48.50 33.33
CA PHE A 673 28.62 48.57 32.90
C PHE A 673 27.60 48.93 34.01
N GLY A 674 28.05 49.45 35.15
CA GLY A 674 27.19 49.81 36.29
C GLY A 674 26.92 48.69 37.29
N ILE A 675 27.59 47.55 37.16
CA ILE A 675 27.37 46.34 37.98
C ILE A 675 28.01 46.52 39.37
N THR A 676 27.31 47.21 40.27
CA THR A 676 27.76 47.48 41.65
C THR A 676 26.85 46.86 42.71
N ASP A 677 27.38 46.68 43.92
CA ASP A 677 26.66 46.21 45.12
C ASP A 677 26.02 44.81 45.02
N VAL A 678 26.60 43.92 44.21
CA VAL A 678 26.06 42.56 43.93
C VAL A 678 26.21 41.54 45.08
N GLY A 679 26.90 41.92 46.17
CA GLY A 679 27.13 41.05 47.32
C GLY A 679 28.28 40.06 47.13
N ALA A 680 28.71 39.45 48.24
CA ALA A 680 29.88 38.58 48.27
C ALA A 680 29.66 37.26 47.50
N SER A 681 30.73 36.71 46.91
CA SER A 681 30.69 35.50 46.06
C SER A 681 29.73 35.65 44.88
N ALA A 682 29.91 36.72 44.10
CA ALA A 682 29.16 36.95 42.86
C ALA A 682 29.34 35.78 41.90
N THR A 683 28.25 35.34 41.28
CA THR A 683 28.20 34.26 40.28
C THR A 683 27.35 34.74 39.11
N PRO A 684 27.97 35.28 38.04
CA PRO A 684 27.25 35.76 36.86
C PRO A 684 26.70 34.59 36.01
N ALA A 685 25.58 34.84 35.34
CA ALA A 685 24.99 34.04 34.28
C ALA A 685 24.24 34.98 33.33
N PHE A 686 24.18 34.64 32.04
CA PHE A 686 23.51 35.45 31.01
C PHE A 686 22.34 34.67 30.41
N ALA A 687 21.29 35.41 30.03
CA ALA A 687 20.12 34.91 29.29
C ALA A 687 19.38 36.10 28.67
N ASP A 688 18.75 35.93 27.51
CA ASP A 688 17.75 36.90 27.03
C ASP A 688 16.44 36.59 27.77
N ALA A 689 16.14 37.34 28.84
CA ALA A 689 15.01 37.03 29.71
C ALA A 689 13.69 37.69 29.27
N ASP A 690 13.71 38.59 28.29
CA ASP A 690 12.50 39.21 27.77
C ASP A 690 12.32 39.15 26.24
N ALA A 691 13.13 38.31 25.59
CA ALA A 691 13.07 37.95 24.18
C ALA A 691 13.22 39.17 23.25
N ASP A 692 14.03 40.17 23.65
CA ASP A 692 14.32 41.35 22.84
C ASP A 692 15.63 41.26 22.01
N GLY A 693 16.38 40.17 22.20
CA GLY A 693 17.54 39.77 21.39
C GLY A 693 18.89 40.24 21.94
N ASP A 694 18.93 40.83 23.13
CA ASP A 694 20.18 41.12 23.85
C ASP A 694 20.26 40.37 25.21
N LEU A 695 21.48 40.20 25.74
CA LEU A 695 21.72 39.34 26.91
C LEU A 695 21.61 40.13 28.23
N ASP A 696 20.58 39.79 29.01
CA ASP A 696 20.45 40.21 30.40
C ASP A 696 21.45 39.47 31.31
N LEU A 697 21.76 40.08 32.45
CA LEU A 697 22.71 39.56 33.42
C LEU A 697 22.04 39.21 34.75
N PHE A 698 22.16 37.95 35.15
CA PHE A 698 21.79 37.46 36.48
C PHE A 698 23.04 37.21 37.32
N ILE A 699 23.03 37.67 38.57
CA ILE A 699 24.12 37.43 39.52
C ILE A 699 23.60 36.76 40.79
N GLY A 700 23.97 35.49 40.97
CA GLY A 700 23.82 34.79 42.24
C GLY A 700 24.86 35.25 43.26
N ASN A 701 24.54 35.18 44.56
CA ASN A 701 25.52 35.53 45.60
C ASN A 701 25.45 34.65 46.86
N LYS A 702 26.43 34.86 47.75
CA LYS A 702 26.60 34.11 49.01
C LYS A 702 25.37 34.09 49.91
N ASP A 703 24.62 35.18 49.98
CA ASP A 703 23.46 35.28 50.89
C ASP A 703 22.20 34.61 50.30
N GLY A 704 22.29 34.09 49.07
CA GLY A 704 21.19 33.41 48.38
C GLY A 704 20.32 34.35 47.55
N ASN A 705 20.82 35.55 47.22
CA ASN A 705 20.11 36.44 46.31
C ASN A 705 20.46 36.13 44.86
N THR A 706 19.47 36.30 43.98
CA THR A 706 19.62 36.42 42.52
C THR A 706 19.33 37.87 42.12
N LEU A 707 20.32 38.54 41.56
CA LEU A 707 20.23 39.94 41.13
C LEU A 707 20.08 39.99 39.62
N PHE A 708 18.97 40.54 39.13
CA PHE A 708 18.71 40.71 37.71
C PHE A 708 19.04 42.14 37.27
N PHE A 709 19.86 42.23 36.25
CA PHE A 709 20.26 43.44 35.55
C PHE A 709 19.72 43.35 34.12
N ARG A 710 18.56 43.98 33.88
CA ARG A 710 18.05 44.10 32.52
C ARG A 710 19.01 44.95 31.70
N ASN A 711 19.43 44.48 30.54
CA ASN A 711 20.15 45.28 29.57
C ASN A 711 19.19 46.31 28.93
N THR A 712 19.75 47.46 28.58
CA THR A 712 19.02 48.61 28.04
C THR A 712 19.83 49.30 26.94
N ALA A 713 20.78 48.55 26.37
CA ALA A 713 21.49 48.96 25.18
C ALA A 713 20.49 49.13 24.01
N SER A 714 20.90 49.85 22.97
CA SER A 714 20.12 49.87 21.73
C SER A 714 20.58 48.70 20.86
N PRO A 715 19.71 48.04 20.09
CA PRO A 715 20.10 46.95 19.20
C PRO A 715 21.29 47.33 18.31
N GLY A 716 22.33 46.51 18.31
CA GLY A 716 23.61 46.76 17.62
C GLY A 716 24.56 47.73 18.34
N ALA A 717 24.41 47.94 19.66
CA ALA A 717 25.39 48.66 20.47
C ALA A 717 26.59 47.77 20.81
N THR A 718 27.80 48.33 20.69
CA THR A 718 29.06 47.59 20.89
C THR A 718 29.52 47.55 22.36
N ALA A 719 28.58 47.33 23.29
CA ALA A 719 28.76 47.15 24.74
C ALA A 719 27.37 47.10 25.42
N PRO A 720 27.20 46.38 26.54
CA PRO A 720 25.94 46.29 27.24
C PRO A 720 25.73 47.53 28.14
N SER A 721 24.47 47.84 28.47
CA SER A 721 24.10 48.95 29.34
C SER A 721 23.04 48.50 30.34
N TYR A 722 23.46 48.02 31.50
CA TYR A 722 22.54 47.47 32.49
C TYR A 722 21.77 48.54 33.28
N ALA A 723 20.49 48.27 33.50
CA ALA A 723 19.65 48.99 34.44
C ALA A 723 20.07 48.72 35.90
N ALA A 724 19.51 49.49 36.84
CA ALA A 724 19.73 49.23 38.27
C ALA A 724 19.13 47.88 38.68
N ALA A 725 19.92 47.07 39.40
CA ALA A 725 19.58 45.71 39.78
C ALA A 725 18.23 45.59 40.49
N SER A 726 17.48 44.55 40.15
CA SER A 726 16.38 44.04 40.97
C SER A 726 16.82 42.79 41.72
N THR A 727 16.49 42.69 43.01
CA THR A 727 16.88 41.56 43.87
C THR A 727 15.73 40.59 44.01
N ASN A 728 15.98 39.31 43.74
CA ASN A 728 15.03 38.20 43.81
C ASN A 728 13.72 38.49 43.04
N PRO A 729 13.80 38.93 41.76
CA PRO A 729 12.63 39.11 40.92
C PRO A 729 11.96 37.78 40.58
N PHE A 730 10.84 37.83 39.84
CA PHE A 730 10.17 36.66 39.25
C PHE A 730 9.77 35.54 40.25
N GLY A 731 9.71 35.84 41.55
CA GLY A 731 9.39 34.87 42.59
C GLY A 731 10.56 34.02 43.09
N ILE A 732 11.79 34.31 42.63
CA ILE A 732 13.01 33.55 42.94
C ILE A 732 13.47 33.84 44.38
N THR A 733 12.80 33.24 45.37
CA THR A 733 13.08 33.41 46.81
C THR A 733 13.47 32.09 47.48
N ASP A 734 14.16 32.18 48.62
CA ASP A 734 14.54 31.05 49.49
C ASP A 734 15.42 29.97 48.83
N VAL A 735 16.23 30.34 47.82
CA VAL A 735 17.10 29.42 47.06
C VAL A 735 18.32 28.87 47.83
N GLY A 736 18.52 29.31 49.08
CA GLY A 736 19.64 28.91 49.92
C GLY A 736 20.93 29.70 49.68
N TYR A 737 21.88 29.59 50.61
CA TYR A 737 23.15 30.33 50.54
C TYR A 737 23.99 29.93 49.31
N PHE A 738 24.83 30.85 48.83
CA PHE A 738 25.66 30.69 47.62
C PHE A 738 24.81 30.26 46.41
N ALA A 739 23.82 31.09 46.04
CA ALA A 739 23.05 30.90 44.84
C ALA A 739 23.95 30.99 43.60
N LYS A 740 23.82 30.03 42.69
CA LYS A 740 24.52 29.96 41.40
C LYS A 740 23.51 29.69 40.29
N PRO A 741 23.00 30.74 39.60
CA PRO A 741 22.08 30.57 38.48
C PRO A 741 22.77 29.96 37.26
N ALA A 742 22.01 29.18 36.50
CA ALA A 742 22.29 28.72 35.14
C ALA A 742 20.94 28.62 34.40
N PHE A 743 20.94 28.90 33.10
CA PHE A 743 19.74 28.85 32.26
C PHE A 743 19.88 27.74 31.20
N ALA A 744 18.76 27.11 30.86
CA ALA A 744 18.64 26.09 29.82
C ALA A 744 17.16 25.95 29.46
N ASP A 745 16.84 25.75 28.18
CA ASP A 745 15.52 25.22 27.81
C ASP A 745 15.52 23.73 28.17
N ALA A 746 14.80 23.36 29.23
CA ALA A 746 14.84 21.99 29.76
C ALA A 746 13.69 21.12 29.23
N ASP A 747 12.61 21.72 28.72
CA ASP A 747 11.45 20.99 28.19
C ASP A 747 11.13 21.27 26.71
N GLY A 748 12.05 21.91 25.99
CA GLY A 748 12.05 22.05 24.54
C GLY A 748 10.92 22.92 24.02
N ASP A 749 10.37 23.81 24.86
CA ASP A 749 9.25 24.69 24.48
C ASP A 749 9.71 26.03 23.86
N GLY A 750 11.03 26.28 23.88
CA GLY A 750 11.70 27.43 23.28
C GLY A 750 11.90 28.62 24.22
N ASP A 751 11.54 28.50 25.51
CA ASP A 751 11.89 29.48 26.53
C ASP A 751 12.91 28.95 27.56
N LEU A 752 13.59 29.84 28.29
CA LEU A 752 14.70 29.46 29.16
C LEU A 752 14.27 29.24 30.62
N ASP A 753 14.37 27.99 31.08
CA ASP A 753 14.24 27.63 32.49
C ASP A 753 15.45 28.07 33.32
N LEU A 754 15.22 28.20 34.63
CA LEU A 754 16.25 28.62 35.60
C LEU A 754 16.60 27.51 36.59
N PHE A 755 17.87 27.11 36.59
CA PHE A 755 18.47 26.23 37.59
C PHE A 755 19.35 27.01 38.55
N ILE A 756 19.22 26.77 39.85
CA ILE A 756 20.05 27.42 40.88
C ILE A 756 20.74 26.37 41.74
N GLY A 757 22.05 26.26 41.56
CA GLY A 757 22.93 25.54 42.49
C GLY A 757 23.06 26.28 43.82
N ASN A 758 23.13 25.55 44.93
CA ASN A 758 23.33 26.17 46.24
C ASN A 758 24.34 25.44 47.16
N LYS A 759 24.65 26.08 48.28
CA LYS A 759 25.60 25.61 49.29
C LYS A 759 25.32 24.22 49.84
N ASP A 760 24.07 23.82 49.97
CA ASP A 760 23.73 22.56 50.63
C ASP A 760 23.79 21.35 49.68
N GLY A 761 24.03 21.58 48.38
CA GLY A 761 24.11 20.53 47.36
C GLY A 761 22.82 20.33 46.58
N ASN A 762 21.92 21.31 46.61
CA ASN A 762 20.72 21.30 45.79
C ASN A 762 20.94 22.03 44.47
N THR A 763 20.35 21.48 43.40
CA THR A 763 20.03 22.18 42.16
C THR A 763 18.52 22.42 42.17
N LEU A 764 18.12 23.66 42.43
CA LEU A 764 16.72 24.08 42.41
C LEU A 764 16.32 24.40 40.97
N PHE A 765 15.18 23.88 40.52
CA PHE A 765 14.67 24.13 39.17
C PHE A 765 13.37 24.93 39.23
N PHE A 766 13.36 25.99 38.46
CA PHE A 766 12.27 26.92 38.24
C PHE A 766 11.87 26.78 36.77
N ARG A 767 10.81 26.01 36.50
CA ARG A 767 10.19 25.97 35.18
C ARG A 767 9.67 27.35 34.84
N ASN A 768 10.00 27.88 33.67
CA ASN A 768 9.35 29.06 33.13
C ASN A 768 7.99 28.64 32.52
N THR A 769 7.00 29.50 32.67
CA THR A 769 5.60 29.26 32.27
C THR A 769 5.03 30.46 31.53
N ALA A 770 5.93 31.33 31.07
CA ALA A 770 5.55 32.46 30.25
C ALA A 770 5.02 31.95 28.90
N SER A 771 4.16 32.73 28.25
CA SER A 771 3.78 32.38 26.87
C SER A 771 4.93 32.79 25.93
N PRO A 772 5.25 32.01 24.88
CA PRO A 772 6.30 32.35 23.93
C PRO A 772 6.20 33.81 23.43
N GLY A 773 7.31 34.55 23.52
CA GLY A 773 7.37 35.99 23.21
C GLY A 773 6.87 36.92 24.34
N ALA A 774 6.76 36.45 25.58
CA ALA A 774 6.51 37.29 26.74
C ALA A 774 7.73 38.14 27.12
N THR A 775 7.52 39.43 27.37
CA THR A 775 8.59 40.38 27.70
C THR A 775 9.05 40.33 29.18
N ALA A 776 8.97 39.16 29.81
CA ALA A 776 9.47 38.85 31.16
C ALA A 776 9.18 37.36 31.46
N PRO A 777 10.07 36.65 32.18
CA PRO A 777 9.86 35.25 32.52
C PRO A 777 8.87 35.10 33.68
N ALA A 778 8.20 33.95 33.74
CA ALA A 778 7.18 33.63 34.74
C ALA A 778 7.47 32.25 35.35
N PHE A 779 8.30 32.22 36.38
CA PHE A 779 8.73 30.97 37.00
C PHE A 779 7.70 30.35 37.94
N ASP A 780 7.57 29.03 37.84
CA ASP A 780 6.80 28.17 38.73
C ASP A 780 7.50 28.01 40.10
N ALA A 781 6.82 27.40 41.07
CA ALA A 781 7.40 27.14 42.39
C ALA A 781 8.57 26.13 42.30
N PRO A 782 9.72 26.38 42.95
CA PRO A 782 10.92 25.61 42.70
C PRO A 782 10.80 24.15 43.15
N SER A 783 11.22 23.24 42.27
CA SER A 783 11.50 21.86 42.62
C SER A 783 12.96 21.71 43.04
N THR A 784 13.27 20.74 43.91
CA THR A 784 14.63 20.49 44.40
C THR A 784 15.14 19.18 43.82
N ASN A 785 16.26 19.23 43.09
CA ASN A 785 16.88 18.08 42.43
C ASN A 785 15.86 17.30 41.56
N PRO A 786 15.27 17.95 40.52
CA PRO A 786 14.32 17.31 39.61
C PRO A 786 15.01 16.23 38.74
N PHE A 787 14.23 15.61 37.84
CA PHE A 787 14.76 14.85 36.69
C PHE A 787 15.71 13.69 37.04
N GLY A 788 15.63 13.14 38.26
CA GLY A 788 16.48 12.04 38.73
C GLY A 788 17.79 12.47 39.41
N ILE A 789 18.09 13.78 39.45
CA ILE A 789 19.30 14.31 40.08
C ILE A 789 19.33 13.93 41.56
N THR A 790 20.42 13.30 42.01
CA THR A 790 20.68 13.05 43.43
C THR A 790 21.47 14.20 44.05
N ASP A 791 21.43 14.36 45.39
CA ASP A 791 22.28 15.34 46.12
C ASP A 791 23.73 15.31 45.61
N VAL A 792 24.12 16.42 45.00
CA VAL A 792 25.39 16.61 44.29
C VAL A 792 26.52 17.04 45.22
N GLY A 793 26.24 17.26 46.50
CA GLY A 793 27.19 17.68 47.51
C GLY A 793 27.49 19.18 47.52
N TYR A 794 28.13 19.60 48.61
CA TYR A 794 28.24 21.00 49.06
C TYR A 794 28.68 22.01 47.98
N GLN A 795 27.95 23.13 47.87
CA GLN A 795 28.13 24.16 46.83
C GLN A 795 27.99 23.61 45.41
N ALA A 796 26.78 23.18 45.07
CA ALA A 796 26.39 22.80 43.71
C ALA A 796 26.61 23.99 42.75
N SER A 797 27.09 23.68 41.55
CA SER A 797 27.34 24.64 40.48
C SER A 797 26.94 24.00 39.16
N PRO A 798 25.68 24.17 38.71
CA PRO A 798 25.21 23.65 37.44
C PRO A 798 25.79 24.48 36.27
N ALA A 799 26.01 23.81 35.15
CA ALA A 799 26.15 24.35 33.82
C ALA A 799 25.55 23.33 32.84
N PHE A 800 24.89 23.81 31.80
CA PHE A 800 24.27 22.97 30.76
C PHE A 800 25.01 23.12 29.45
N ALA A 801 25.05 22.03 28.68
CA ALA A 801 25.71 21.93 27.39
C ALA A 801 25.27 20.61 26.75
N ASP A 802 24.92 20.60 25.46
CA ASP A 802 24.90 19.35 24.69
C ASP A 802 26.36 18.87 24.59
N ALA A 803 26.68 17.78 25.30
CA ALA A 803 28.08 17.35 25.44
C ALA A 803 28.45 16.24 24.45
N ASP A 804 27.53 15.36 24.09
CA ASP A 804 27.79 14.27 23.14
C ASP A 804 27.20 14.47 21.74
N GLY A 805 26.55 15.61 21.51
CA GLY A 805 26.12 16.10 20.19
C GLY A 805 24.78 15.53 19.74
N ASP A 806 23.91 15.13 20.67
CA ASP A 806 22.61 14.54 20.35
C ASP A 806 21.45 15.56 20.27
N GLY A 807 21.72 16.81 20.59
CA GLY A 807 20.78 17.93 20.56
C GLY A 807 20.08 18.23 21.89
N ASP A 808 20.19 17.34 22.89
CA ASP A 808 19.63 17.53 24.21
C ASP A 808 20.70 18.06 25.21
N LEU A 809 20.32 18.92 26.15
CA LEU A 809 21.30 19.54 27.07
C LEU A 809 21.69 18.63 28.25
N ASP A 810 22.96 18.23 28.30
CA ASP A 810 23.57 17.56 29.45
C ASP A 810 23.83 18.51 30.63
N LEU A 811 23.95 17.93 31.83
CA LEU A 811 24.15 18.69 33.06
C LEU A 811 25.50 18.39 33.74
N PHE A 812 26.37 19.40 33.71
CA PHE A 812 27.62 19.44 34.45
C PHE A 812 27.43 20.07 35.82
N ILE A 813 27.68 19.32 36.89
CA ILE A 813 27.68 19.87 38.26
C ILE A 813 29.03 19.67 38.94
N ARG A 814 29.57 20.75 39.51
CA ARG A 814 30.70 20.70 40.43
C ARG A 814 30.32 21.02 41.87
N ASN A 815 31.13 20.50 42.80
CA ASN A 815 30.96 20.65 44.24
C ASN A 815 32.28 20.99 44.97
N SER A 816 32.18 21.22 46.28
CA SER A 816 33.29 21.57 47.17
C SER A 816 34.36 20.50 47.35
N TYR A 817 34.07 19.24 46.98
CA TYR A 817 34.99 18.11 47.13
C TYR A 817 35.92 17.91 45.92
N GLY A 818 35.75 18.73 44.86
CA GLY A 818 36.58 18.69 43.65
C GLY A 818 36.12 17.69 42.59
N ASN A 819 34.98 17.04 42.81
CA ASN A 819 34.39 16.13 41.83
C ASN A 819 33.76 16.92 40.67
N THR A 820 33.80 16.33 39.47
CA THR A 820 32.88 16.63 38.38
C THR A 820 31.82 15.54 38.42
N LEU A 821 30.56 15.93 38.57
CA LEU A 821 29.41 15.07 38.33
C LEU A 821 28.89 15.44 36.96
N PHE A 822 28.84 14.46 36.06
CA PHE A 822 28.23 14.60 34.74
C PHE A 822 26.99 13.73 34.71
N PHE A 823 25.87 14.37 34.40
CA PHE A 823 24.56 13.77 34.25
C PHE A 823 24.23 13.82 32.76
N ARG A 824 24.31 12.65 32.09
CA ARG A 824 23.86 12.51 30.71
C ARG A 824 22.34 12.65 30.65
N ASN A 825 21.81 13.44 29.73
CA ASN A 825 20.40 13.38 29.39
C ASN A 825 20.14 12.08 28.61
N THR A 826 19.19 11.29 29.09
CA THR A 826 18.75 10.03 28.47
C THR A 826 17.26 10.08 28.12
N ALA A 827 16.73 11.30 28.00
CA ALA A 827 15.47 11.53 27.33
C ALA A 827 15.56 11.08 25.85
N SER A 828 14.42 10.81 25.24
CA SER A 828 14.40 10.56 23.79
C SER A 828 14.45 11.92 23.07
N PRO A 829 15.18 12.06 21.94
CA PRO A 829 15.25 13.32 21.21
C PRO A 829 13.88 13.96 20.96
N GLY A 830 13.73 15.22 21.35
CA GLY A 830 12.45 15.95 21.30
C GLY A 830 11.48 15.67 22.46
N ALA A 831 11.93 15.07 23.55
CA ALA A 831 11.15 14.91 24.76
C ALA A 831 10.99 16.23 25.52
N THR A 832 9.75 16.55 25.94
CA THR A 832 9.44 17.81 26.63
C THR A 832 9.76 17.80 28.13
N ALA A 833 10.88 17.19 28.51
CA ALA A 833 11.50 17.20 29.84
C ALA A 833 12.79 16.37 29.79
N PRO A 834 13.86 16.74 30.50
CA PRO A 834 15.09 15.97 30.53
C PRO A 834 14.95 14.79 31.51
N ALA A 835 15.68 13.73 31.24
CA ALA A 835 15.78 12.56 32.11
C ALA A 835 17.24 12.29 32.36
N PHE A 836 17.75 12.61 33.56
CA PHE A 836 19.18 12.47 33.82
C PHE A 836 19.54 11.09 34.39
N ASP A 837 20.54 10.47 33.78
CA ASP A 837 21.13 9.22 34.24
C ASP A 837 21.86 9.39 35.59
N ALA A 838 22.17 8.26 36.25
CA ALA A 838 22.95 8.30 37.49
C ALA A 838 24.33 8.93 37.25
N PRO A 839 24.78 9.89 38.09
CA PRO A 839 25.91 10.75 37.74
C PRO A 839 27.21 9.95 37.59
N SER A 840 27.86 10.11 36.45
CA SER A 840 29.23 9.65 36.28
C SER A 840 30.19 10.61 36.99
N THR A 841 31.27 10.06 37.56
CA THR A 841 32.32 10.86 38.21
C THR A 841 33.52 10.96 37.29
N ASN A 842 33.83 12.19 36.85
CA ASN A 842 35.00 12.49 36.01
C ASN A 842 35.09 11.60 34.73
N PRO A 843 34.05 11.52 33.89
CA PRO A 843 34.13 10.75 32.63
C PRO A 843 35.24 11.28 31.71
N PHE A 844 35.29 12.61 31.51
CA PHE A 844 36.15 13.27 30.53
C PHE A 844 37.54 13.67 31.06
N GLY A 845 38.05 13.01 32.11
CA GLY A 845 39.41 13.24 32.62
C GLY A 845 39.70 14.58 33.35
N ILE A 846 38.67 15.41 33.57
CA ILE A 846 38.70 16.77 34.15
C ILE A 846 39.10 16.79 35.65
N THR A 847 40.35 16.41 35.93
CA THR A 847 40.90 16.22 37.28
C THR A 847 41.58 17.48 37.87
N ALA A 848 41.80 17.46 39.19
CA ALA A 848 42.66 18.40 39.94
C ALA A 848 42.27 19.90 39.91
N VAL A 849 40.99 20.24 39.66
CA VAL A 849 40.55 21.63 39.48
C VAL A 849 40.45 22.50 40.74
N GLY A 850 40.63 21.92 41.93
CA GLY A 850 40.46 22.60 43.21
C GLY A 850 39.03 22.53 43.77
N SER A 851 38.80 23.21 44.89
CA SER A 851 37.53 23.18 45.63
C SER A 851 36.57 24.32 45.23
N ALA A 852 35.27 24.10 45.44
CA ALA A 852 34.17 25.02 45.10
C ALA A 852 34.24 25.51 43.65
N ALA A 853 34.58 24.59 42.75
CA ALA A 853 34.77 24.88 41.35
C ALA A 853 33.45 25.27 40.67
N SER A 854 33.54 26.17 39.68
CA SER A 854 32.43 26.76 38.95
C SER A 854 32.70 26.58 37.46
N PRO A 855 32.01 25.66 36.76
CA PRO A 855 32.16 25.47 35.32
C PRO A 855 31.41 26.54 34.53
N ALA A 856 31.90 26.84 33.33
CA ALA A 856 31.20 27.45 32.22
C ALA A 856 31.64 26.72 30.95
N LEU A 857 30.69 26.34 30.09
CA LEU A 857 30.97 25.72 28.80
C LEU A 857 30.58 26.69 27.68
N ALA A 858 31.39 26.73 26.63
CA ALA A 858 31.23 27.61 25.48
C ALA A 858 32.21 27.21 24.37
N ASP A 859 31.85 27.34 23.10
CA ASP A 859 32.83 27.31 22.01
C ASP A 859 33.66 28.60 22.06
N ALA A 860 34.83 28.52 22.67
CA ALA A 860 35.65 29.69 22.97
C ALA A 860 36.73 29.97 21.93
N ASP A 861 36.87 29.11 20.91
CA ASP A 861 37.81 29.31 19.82
C ASP A 861 37.27 29.12 18.40
N GLY A 862 35.96 28.86 18.30
CA GLY A 862 35.17 28.89 17.07
C GLY A 862 35.35 27.65 16.20
N ASP A 863 35.74 26.51 16.79
CA ASP A 863 35.92 25.24 16.07
C ASP A 863 34.70 24.30 16.15
N GLY A 864 33.63 24.72 16.83
CA GLY A 864 32.32 24.07 16.83
C GLY A 864 32.09 23.06 17.95
N ASP A 865 33.07 22.86 18.85
CA ASP A 865 32.89 22.08 20.07
C ASP A 865 32.90 22.95 21.36
N LEU A 866 32.42 22.40 22.47
CA LEU A 866 32.28 23.16 23.72
C LEU A 866 33.51 23.02 24.64
N ASP A 867 34.33 24.06 24.68
CA ASP A 867 35.40 24.24 25.65
C ASP A 867 34.87 24.41 27.08
N LEU A 868 35.72 24.08 28.07
CA LEU A 868 35.36 24.15 29.49
C LEU A 868 36.28 25.09 30.29
N PHE A 869 35.71 26.19 30.76
CA PHE A 869 36.31 27.10 31.73
C PHE A 869 35.89 26.73 33.15
N ILE A 870 36.85 26.66 34.08
CA ILE A 870 36.59 26.40 35.50
C ILE A 870 37.28 27.44 36.37
N GLY A 871 36.49 28.24 37.09
CA GLY A 871 36.94 29.03 38.24
C GLY A 871 36.91 28.18 39.52
N ASN A 872 37.69 28.54 40.53
CA ASN A 872 37.70 27.83 41.82
C ASN A 872 37.85 28.72 43.06
N LYS A 873 37.74 28.11 44.24
CA LYS A 873 37.90 28.77 45.54
C LYS A 873 39.21 29.56 45.69
N ASP A 874 40.32 29.03 45.17
CA ASP A 874 41.63 29.64 45.35
C ASP A 874 41.88 30.82 44.37
N GLY A 875 40.93 31.06 43.45
CA GLY A 875 41.00 32.11 42.44
C GLY A 875 41.73 31.68 41.17
N ASN A 876 41.92 30.37 40.96
CA ASN A 876 42.45 29.87 39.70
C ASN A 876 41.35 29.89 38.64
N THR A 877 41.72 30.26 37.42
CA THR A 877 40.99 29.93 36.20
C THR A 877 41.74 28.81 35.47
N LEU A 878 41.00 27.79 35.10
CA LEU A 878 41.47 26.62 34.37
C LEU A 878 40.71 26.56 33.06
N PHE A 879 41.44 26.35 31.97
CA PHE A 879 40.87 26.12 30.66
C PHE A 879 41.19 24.69 30.24
N PHE A 880 40.15 24.00 29.83
CA PHE A 880 40.19 22.67 29.24
C PHE A 880 39.72 22.85 27.81
N ARG A 881 40.67 22.90 26.85
CA ARG A 881 40.29 22.82 25.45
C ARG A 881 39.64 21.47 25.21
N ASN A 882 38.48 21.40 24.57
CA ASN A 882 38.03 20.13 24.04
C ASN A 882 38.96 19.73 22.87
N THR A 883 39.20 18.43 22.79
CA THR A 883 40.08 17.81 21.77
C THR A 883 39.48 16.50 21.26
N ALA A 884 38.17 16.29 21.50
CA ALA A 884 37.39 15.55 20.55
C ALA A 884 37.57 16.27 19.20
N SER A 885 37.68 15.53 18.10
CA SER A 885 37.60 16.21 16.82
C SER A 885 36.19 16.74 16.69
N PRO A 886 35.99 18.05 16.43
CA PRO A 886 34.70 18.70 16.57
C PRO A 886 33.63 17.88 15.86
N GLY A 887 32.55 17.60 16.60
CA GLY A 887 31.43 16.79 16.16
C GLY A 887 30.56 17.51 15.14
N ALA A 888 31.16 18.26 14.21
CA ALA A 888 30.55 18.70 12.97
C ALA A 888 30.30 17.48 12.07
N THR A 889 29.46 16.58 12.57
CA THR A 889 28.74 15.63 11.73
C THR A 889 28.00 16.46 10.70
N ALA A 890 28.45 16.39 9.45
CA ALA A 890 28.07 17.40 8.48
C ALA A 890 26.54 17.44 8.29
N LEU A 891 25.91 18.53 8.70
CA LEU A 891 24.47 18.63 8.89
C LEU A 891 23.82 19.41 7.75
N ILE A 892 22.64 18.94 7.36
CA ILE A 892 21.82 19.38 6.21
C ILE A 892 22.51 19.11 4.88
N ALA A 893 22.01 18.06 4.23
CA ALA A 893 22.34 17.73 2.86
C ALA A 893 21.16 18.01 1.93
N PRO A 894 21.05 19.22 1.34
CA PRO A 894 20.11 19.44 0.26
C PRO A 894 20.56 18.58 -0.93
N VAL A 895 19.65 17.74 -1.43
CA VAL A 895 19.89 17.01 -2.67
C VAL A 895 19.50 17.93 -3.80
N ASN A 896 20.44 18.20 -4.70
CA ASN A 896 20.24 19.07 -5.85
C ASN A 896 20.55 18.31 -7.13
N SER A 897 19.96 18.71 -8.24
CA SER A 897 20.44 18.30 -9.56
C SER A 897 21.42 19.35 -10.11
N THR A 898 22.54 18.89 -10.69
CA THR A 898 23.34 19.73 -11.61
C THR A 898 22.94 19.52 -13.07
N THR A 899 22.06 18.55 -13.30
CA THR A 899 21.38 18.27 -14.57
C THR A 899 20.16 19.21 -14.62
N PRO A 900 20.00 20.06 -15.65
CA PRO A 900 18.94 21.07 -15.68
C PRO A 900 17.52 20.49 -15.53
N ASP A 901 16.56 21.30 -15.12
CA ASP A 901 15.14 20.93 -15.13
C ASP A 901 14.71 20.47 -16.55
N GLY A 902 13.99 19.34 -16.65
CA GLY A 902 13.58 18.77 -17.93
C GLY A 902 13.26 17.26 -17.90
N THR A 903 12.97 16.71 -19.08
CA THR A 903 12.55 15.33 -19.30
C THR A 903 13.70 14.45 -19.84
N TYR A 904 14.05 13.35 -19.16
CA TYR A 904 15.24 12.50 -19.33
C TYR A 904 14.94 11.00 -19.49
N GLY A 905 15.16 10.45 -20.69
CA GLY A 905 14.86 9.06 -21.06
C GLY A 905 15.94 8.03 -20.70
N PRO A 906 15.65 6.71 -20.84
CA PRO A 906 16.62 5.64 -20.61
C PRO A 906 17.96 5.86 -21.33
N GLY A 907 19.04 5.75 -20.55
CA GLY A 907 20.43 6.04 -20.94
C GLY A 907 20.93 7.42 -20.49
N SER A 908 20.04 8.39 -20.21
CA SER A 908 20.43 9.73 -19.75
C SER A 908 21.16 9.66 -18.41
N ILE A 909 22.15 10.53 -18.18
CA ILE A 909 22.85 10.62 -16.90
C ILE A 909 22.31 11.81 -16.12
N ILE A 910 21.63 11.52 -15.01
CA ILE A 910 21.27 12.51 -13.99
C ILE A 910 22.44 12.62 -13.00
N THR A 911 23.14 13.74 -13.09
CA THR A 911 24.19 14.14 -12.14
C THR A 911 23.57 14.90 -10.97
N LEU A 912 23.50 14.22 -9.84
CA LEU A 912 22.98 14.72 -8.57
C LEU A 912 24.12 15.16 -7.66
N THR A 913 23.86 16.13 -6.79
CA THR A 913 24.81 16.59 -5.78
C THR A 913 24.16 16.60 -4.41
N VAL A 914 24.84 15.97 -3.45
CA VAL A 914 24.53 15.99 -2.03
C VAL A 914 25.53 16.95 -1.40
N GLN A 915 25.06 18.12 -0.98
CA GLN A 915 25.89 19.09 -0.27
C GLN A 915 26.04 18.69 1.20
N PHE A 916 27.06 19.21 1.88
CA PHE A 916 27.36 19.02 3.30
C PHE A 916 27.77 20.37 3.90
N SER A 917 27.68 20.52 5.22
CA SER A 917 28.10 21.75 5.90
C SER A 917 29.61 22.02 5.83
N GLU A 918 30.41 20.99 5.56
CA GLU A 918 31.86 21.09 5.42
C GLU A 918 32.45 20.01 4.49
N ALA A 919 33.78 20.02 4.30
CA ALA A 919 34.46 19.18 3.33
C ALA A 919 34.66 17.72 3.80
N VAL A 920 34.02 16.78 3.10
CA VAL A 920 34.00 15.35 3.46
C VAL A 920 34.91 14.49 2.56
N LEU A 921 35.75 13.67 3.18
CA LEU A 921 36.51 12.56 2.60
C LEU A 921 35.64 11.30 2.46
N VAL A 922 35.61 10.74 1.26
CA VAL A 922 34.89 9.49 0.94
C VAL A 922 35.86 8.32 0.76
N THR A 923 35.56 7.19 1.40
CA THR A 923 36.13 5.87 1.05
C THR A 923 35.02 4.95 0.54
N GLY A 924 35.36 3.98 -0.33
CA GLY A 924 34.37 3.10 -0.95
C GLY A 924 33.53 3.79 -2.04
N THR A 925 32.30 3.32 -2.23
CA THR A 925 31.39 3.77 -3.31
C THR A 925 29.95 3.92 -2.78
N PRO A 926 29.65 4.98 -2.01
CA PRO A 926 28.31 5.23 -1.50
C PRO A 926 27.27 5.35 -2.63
N LEU A 927 26.01 5.12 -2.29
CA LEU A 927 24.87 5.07 -3.20
C LEU A 927 23.73 5.92 -2.65
N LEU A 928 23.07 6.68 -3.53
CA LEU A 928 21.86 7.45 -3.20
C LEU A 928 20.65 6.80 -3.89
N GLN A 929 19.64 6.38 -3.13
CA GLN A 929 18.44 5.73 -3.68
C GLN A 929 17.41 6.76 -4.15
N LEU A 930 16.83 6.53 -5.33
CA LEU A 930 15.89 7.43 -5.99
C LEU A 930 14.53 6.75 -6.19
N GLU A 931 13.46 7.53 -6.04
CA GLU A 931 12.14 7.16 -6.52
C GLU A 931 12.18 7.19 -8.05
N THR A 932 11.99 6.04 -8.68
CA THR A 932 12.07 5.89 -10.15
C THR A 932 10.88 5.09 -10.69
N GLY A 933 9.74 5.20 -10.02
CA GLY A 933 8.54 4.41 -10.28
C GLY A 933 8.64 3.00 -9.71
N ALA A 934 8.10 2.01 -10.42
CA ALA A 934 7.93 0.65 -9.91
C ALA A 934 9.21 -0.12 -9.51
N ILE A 935 10.40 0.41 -9.81
CA ILE A 935 11.68 -0.12 -9.29
C ILE A 935 12.61 1.05 -8.97
N ASP A 936 12.88 1.27 -7.68
CA ASP A 936 13.84 2.28 -7.23
C ASP A 936 15.27 1.96 -7.65
N ARG A 937 16.00 3.00 -8.07
CA ARG A 937 17.40 2.89 -8.50
C ARG A 937 18.37 3.54 -7.53
N PHE A 938 19.65 3.18 -7.66
CA PHE A 938 20.74 3.84 -6.97
C PHE A 938 21.54 4.74 -7.93
N ALA A 939 21.60 6.02 -7.63
CA ALA A 939 22.65 6.90 -8.12
C ALA A 939 23.99 6.50 -7.49
N THR A 940 25.02 6.39 -8.33
CA THR A 940 26.35 5.93 -7.91
C THR A 940 27.29 7.09 -7.62
N TYR A 941 28.01 7.06 -6.50
CA TYR A 941 29.01 8.08 -6.18
C TYR A 941 30.11 8.18 -7.26
N THR A 942 30.44 9.40 -7.69
CA THR A 942 31.43 9.67 -8.75
C THR A 942 32.61 10.54 -8.33
N SER A 943 32.39 11.60 -7.56
CA SER A 943 33.42 12.58 -7.18
C SER A 943 32.95 13.47 -6.01
N GLY A 944 33.85 14.28 -5.45
CA GLY A 944 33.55 15.22 -4.35
C GLY A 944 34.35 14.99 -3.06
N SER A 945 35.04 13.85 -2.93
CA SER A 945 35.91 13.58 -1.76
C SER A 945 36.96 14.68 -1.54
N GLY A 946 36.97 15.24 -0.34
CA GLY A 946 37.77 16.41 0.04
C GLY A 946 37.10 17.76 -0.25
N THR A 947 35.79 17.77 -0.52
CA THR A 947 34.97 18.98 -0.74
C THR A 947 33.63 18.84 -0.02
N ASP A 948 32.89 19.95 0.10
CA ASP A 948 31.59 20.05 0.76
C ASP A 948 30.41 19.56 -0.10
N THR A 949 30.69 19.00 -1.28
CA THR A 949 29.68 18.57 -2.23
C THR A 949 30.07 17.23 -2.84
N LEU A 950 29.25 16.20 -2.61
CA LEU A 950 29.44 14.88 -3.21
C LEU A 950 28.55 14.73 -4.45
N THR A 951 29.15 14.30 -5.55
CA THR A 951 28.49 14.11 -6.84
C THR A 951 28.13 12.64 -7.06
N PHE A 952 26.87 12.39 -7.39
CA PHE A 952 26.32 11.08 -7.73
C PHE A 952 25.84 11.09 -9.19
N SER A 953 25.93 9.94 -9.85
CA SER A 953 25.49 9.72 -11.23
C SER A 953 24.48 8.59 -11.24
N TYR A 954 23.24 8.91 -11.57
CA TYR A 954 22.20 7.97 -11.91
C TYR A 954 22.07 7.92 -13.43
N THR A 955 22.28 6.75 -14.03
CA THR A 955 21.91 6.54 -15.43
C THR A 955 20.48 6.02 -15.46
N VAL A 956 19.56 6.76 -16.07
CA VAL A 956 18.15 6.35 -16.23
C VAL A 956 18.10 4.98 -16.89
N GLN A 957 17.48 3.99 -16.26
CA GLN A 957 17.40 2.64 -16.80
C GLN A 957 16.10 2.43 -17.61
N PRO A 958 16.09 1.47 -18.54
CA PRO A 958 14.86 0.93 -19.12
C PRO A 958 13.78 0.61 -18.07
N GLY A 959 12.64 1.29 -18.15
CA GLY A 959 11.48 1.08 -17.27
C GLY A 959 11.42 1.98 -16.04
N ASP A 960 12.39 2.88 -15.86
CA ASP A 960 12.35 3.90 -14.81
C ASP A 960 11.39 5.04 -15.24
N ILE A 961 10.49 5.44 -14.36
CA ILE A 961 9.45 6.44 -14.63
C ILE A 961 9.26 7.27 -13.35
N SER A 962 9.65 8.55 -13.38
CA SER A 962 9.21 9.51 -12.36
C SER A 962 8.64 10.76 -13.03
N ALA A 963 7.65 11.36 -12.38
CA ALA A 963 7.03 12.61 -12.83
C ALA A 963 7.77 13.85 -12.32
N ASP A 964 8.55 13.67 -11.26
CA ASP A 964 9.44 14.65 -10.64
C ASP A 964 10.44 13.86 -9.75
N LEU A 965 11.61 13.53 -10.29
CA LEU A 965 12.56 12.57 -9.71
C LEU A 965 13.03 13.02 -8.31
N ASP A 966 12.76 12.24 -7.27
CA ASP A 966 13.20 12.52 -5.89
C ASP A 966 14.12 11.42 -5.31
N GLN A 967 14.75 11.70 -4.17
CA GLN A 967 15.28 10.63 -3.32
C GLN A 967 14.14 9.78 -2.76
N LEU A 968 14.37 8.47 -2.58
CA LEU A 968 13.31 7.57 -2.10
C LEU A 968 12.81 7.89 -0.68
N SER A 969 13.69 8.37 0.19
CA SER A 969 13.36 8.75 1.57
C SER A 969 14.47 9.61 2.18
N ALA A 970 14.23 10.15 3.38
CA ALA A 970 15.28 10.77 4.19
C ALA A 970 16.49 9.85 4.47
N ASN A 971 16.35 8.52 4.38
CA ASN A 971 17.44 7.55 4.63
C ASN A 971 18.09 7.01 3.34
N ALA A 972 17.84 7.63 2.18
CA ALA A 972 18.24 7.11 0.88
C ALA A 972 19.76 7.10 0.61
N LEU A 973 20.58 7.82 1.38
CA LEU A 973 22.04 7.83 1.22
C LEU A 973 22.70 6.70 2.03
N THR A 974 23.30 5.74 1.32
CA THR A 974 23.90 4.53 1.92
C THR A 974 25.39 4.41 1.63
N LEU A 975 26.16 3.90 2.60
CA LEU A 975 27.63 3.86 2.50
C LEU A 975 28.20 2.75 1.62
N ASN A 976 27.43 1.67 1.36
CA ASN A 976 27.83 0.53 0.51
C ASN A 976 29.26 0.00 0.81
N GLY A 977 29.56 -0.22 2.10
CA GLY A 977 30.88 -0.70 2.57
C GLY A 977 32.00 0.35 2.59
N GLY A 978 31.69 1.61 2.30
CA GLY A 978 32.57 2.77 2.39
C GLY A 978 32.42 3.58 3.68
N THR A 979 32.97 4.79 3.67
CA THR A 979 32.76 5.84 4.69
C THR A 979 32.57 7.18 4.00
N ILE A 980 31.76 8.05 4.59
CA ILE A 980 31.75 9.50 4.31
C ILE A 980 32.11 10.15 5.64
N GLN A 981 33.26 10.81 5.69
CA GLN A 981 33.83 11.37 6.91
C GLN A 981 34.37 12.78 6.69
N ASP A 982 34.45 13.62 7.70
CA ASP A 982 35.17 14.90 7.61
C ASP A 982 36.71 14.70 7.50
N ALA A 983 37.46 15.80 7.53
CA ALA A 983 38.93 15.75 7.53
C ALA A 983 39.55 15.19 8.84
N ALA A 984 38.75 15.09 9.91
CA ALA A 984 39.13 14.57 11.20
C ALA A 984 38.87 13.05 11.36
N GLY A 985 37.98 12.48 10.55
CA GLY A 985 37.55 11.09 10.57
C GLY A 985 36.18 10.84 11.23
N ASN A 986 35.42 11.89 11.57
CA ASN A 986 34.04 11.78 12.06
C ASN A 986 33.10 11.41 10.91
N ASN A 987 32.11 10.54 11.13
CA ASN A 987 31.15 10.16 10.09
C ASN A 987 30.16 11.30 9.80
N ALA A 988 29.81 11.54 8.54
CA ALA A 988 28.76 12.48 8.18
C ALA A 988 27.36 11.94 8.54
N ILE A 989 26.42 12.84 8.84
CA ILE A 989 24.99 12.51 8.90
C ILE A 989 24.51 12.21 7.48
N LEU A 990 23.79 11.09 7.32
CA LEU A 990 23.29 10.62 6.03
C LEU A 990 21.78 10.87 5.85
N THR A 991 21.15 11.49 6.85
CA THR A 991 19.73 11.85 6.84
C THR A 991 19.51 13.07 5.95
N LEU A 992 18.75 12.87 4.87
CA LEU A 992 18.38 13.86 3.87
C LEU A 992 17.03 14.52 4.25
N ALA A 993 16.64 15.56 3.51
CA ALA A 993 15.27 16.06 3.55
C ALA A 993 14.27 14.96 3.15
N GLN A 994 13.07 14.99 3.73
CA GLN A 994 11.97 14.12 3.29
C GLN A 994 11.57 14.43 1.85
N PRO A 995 11.12 13.45 1.04
CA PRO A 995 10.69 13.70 -0.33
C PRO A 995 9.63 14.81 -0.42
N GLY A 996 9.77 15.71 -1.39
CA GLY A 996 8.94 16.90 -1.58
C GLY A 996 9.08 18.01 -0.51
N ALA A 997 9.88 17.84 0.54
CA ALA A 997 10.16 18.90 1.52
C ALA A 997 11.26 19.87 1.04
N PRO A 998 11.35 21.11 1.54
CA PRO A 998 12.44 22.03 1.19
C PRO A 998 13.82 21.39 1.41
N GLY A 999 14.65 21.32 0.37
CA GLY A 999 15.93 20.62 0.38
C GLY A 999 15.91 19.21 -0.21
N SER A 1000 14.75 18.66 -0.57
CA SER A 1000 14.65 17.43 -1.39
C SER A 1000 14.96 17.67 -2.85
N LEU A 1001 15.23 16.61 -3.62
CA LEU A 1001 15.58 16.74 -5.02
C LEU A 1001 14.41 17.32 -5.84
N ALA A 1002 13.19 16.81 -5.66
CA ALA A 1002 11.98 17.34 -6.32
C ALA A 1002 11.63 18.78 -5.88
N ALA A 1003 12.03 19.21 -4.67
CA ALA A 1003 11.88 20.61 -4.26
C ALA A 1003 12.95 21.54 -4.87
N ASN A 1004 14.04 20.99 -5.40
CA ASN A 1004 15.22 21.73 -5.87
C ASN A 1004 15.45 21.62 -7.40
N ALA A 1005 14.82 20.67 -8.09
CA ALA A 1005 14.88 20.46 -9.55
C ALA A 1005 13.62 19.70 -10.06
N ASP A 1006 13.22 19.90 -11.33
CA ASP A 1006 12.03 19.29 -11.98
C ASP A 1006 12.47 18.30 -13.09
N ILE A 1007 12.36 16.98 -12.89
CA ILE A 1007 13.05 15.92 -13.70
C ILE A 1007 12.10 14.75 -14.14
N GLU A 1008 11.92 14.48 -15.46
CA GLU A 1008 10.91 13.54 -16.09
C GLU A 1008 11.49 12.50 -17.15
N VAL A 1009 10.74 11.82 -18.09
CA VAL A 1009 11.17 10.71 -19.05
C VAL A 1009 10.33 10.48 -20.42
N THR A 1010 10.87 10.37 -21.69
CA THR A 1010 10.12 10.05 -23.00
C THR A 1010 10.87 9.43 -24.27
N CYS A 1011 10.17 8.93 -25.36
CA CYS A 1011 10.66 8.35 -26.68
C CYS A 1011 9.62 7.90 -27.86
N PHE A 1012 10.03 7.56 -29.14
CA PHE A 1012 9.23 6.94 -30.30
C PHE A 1012 9.66 5.49 -30.78
N LEU A 1013 8.89 4.69 -31.56
CA LEU A 1013 9.29 3.36 -32.13
C LEU A 1013 9.74 3.31 -33.63
N PRO A 1014 10.35 2.21 -34.16
CA PRO A 1014 10.78 2.04 -35.55
C PRO A 1014 9.63 1.67 -36.49
N GLY A 1015 9.77 1.99 -37.77
CA GLY A 1015 8.73 1.83 -38.79
C GLY A 1015 7.72 2.99 -38.84
N THR A 1016 7.81 3.93 -37.88
CA THR A 1016 7.09 5.21 -37.83
C THR A 1016 7.47 6.06 -39.04
N LEU A 1017 6.50 6.42 -39.87
CA LEU A 1017 6.74 7.23 -41.07
C LEU A 1017 6.82 8.72 -40.75
N ILE A 1018 7.93 9.33 -41.16
CA ILE A 1018 8.22 10.76 -41.01
C ILE A 1018 8.06 11.44 -42.37
N ALA A 1019 7.40 12.59 -42.41
CA ALA A 1019 7.19 13.33 -43.65
C ALA A 1019 8.49 13.98 -44.14
N THR A 1020 8.92 13.66 -45.37
CA THR A 1020 10.01 14.35 -46.08
C THR A 1020 9.49 15.05 -47.34
N PRO A 1021 10.22 16.03 -47.92
CA PRO A 1021 9.87 16.62 -49.21
C PRO A 1021 9.82 15.63 -50.38
N GLY A 1022 10.43 14.44 -50.22
CA GLY A 1022 10.41 13.36 -51.21
C GLY A 1022 9.26 12.34 -51.02
N GLY A 1023 8.44 12.50 -49.98
CA GLY A 1023 7.48 11.50 -49.50
C GLY A 1023 7.82 11.01 -48.09
N GLU A 1024 6.96 10.17 -47.52
CA GLU A 1024 7.15 9.63 -46.17
C GLU A 1024 8.26 8.57 -46.13
N GLN A 1025 9.09 8.60 -45.07
CA GLN A 1025 10.21 7.67 -44.85
C GLN A 1025 10.20 7.12 -43.42
N PRO A 1026 10.51 5.84 -43.18
CA PRO A 1026 10.62 5.29 -41.83
C PRO A 1026 11.74 5.96 -41.03
N ILE A 1027 11.47 6.29 -39.76
CA ILE A 1027 12.39 7.00 -38.85
C ILE A 1027 13.79 6.39 -38.80
N GLU A 1028 13.90 5.06 -38.77
CA GLU A 1028 15.16 4.32 -38.70
C GLU A 1028 16.00 4.38 -40.00
N THR A 1029 15.46 4.94 -41.08
CA THR A 1029 16.15 5.11 -42.37
C THR A 1029 16.73 6.50 -42.60
N LEU A 1030 16.29 7.49 -41.82
CA LEU A 1030 16.76 8.88 -41.90
C LEU A 1030 18.20 9.02 -41.40
N GLN A 1031 18.95 9.95 -42.01
CA GLN A 1031 20.35 10.23 -41.69
C GLN A 1031 20.59 11.73 -41.48
N PRO A 1032 21.66 12.12 -40.76
CA PRO A 1032 22.08 13.51 -40.65
C PRO A 1032 22.21 14.19 -42.03
N GLY A 1033 21.45 15.27 -42.22
CA GLY A 1033 21.35 16.03 -43.47
C GLY A 1033 20.15 15.72 -44.36
N ASP A 1034 19.38 14.65 -44.09
CA ASP A 1034 18.10 14.42 -44.78
C ASP A 1034 17.08 15.50 -44.37
N LEU A 1035 16.22 15.92 -45.30
CA LEU A 1035 15.21 16.95 -45.02
C LEU A 1035 13.90 16.33 -44.54
N ILE A 1036 13.37 16.80 -43.40
CA ILE A 1036 12.01 16.48 -42.95
C ILE A 1036 11.13 17.73 -42.96
N CYS A 1037 9.81 17.54 -43.05
CA CYS A 1037 8.84 18.62 -43.09
C CYS A 1037 8.51 19.14 -41.67
N THR A 1038 8.78 20.42 -41.41
CA THR A 1038 8.29 21.15 -40.22
C THR A 1038 7.36 22.31 -40.66
N PRO A 1039 6.60 22.94 -39.75
CA PRO A 1039 5.69 24.06 -40.07
C PRO A 1039 6.36 25.24 -40.79
N ASP A 1040 7.62 25.53 -40.46
CA ASP A 1040 8.38 26.64 -41.02
C ASP A 1040 9.10 26.28 -42.35
N GLY A 1041 8.90 25.06 -42.84
CA GLY A 1041 9.44 24.52 -44.08
C GLY A 1041 10.37 23.33 -43.84
N PRO A 1042 10.91 22.69 -44.89
CA PRO A 1042 11.75 21.52 -44.71
C PRO A 1042 13.09 21.84 -44.02
N GLN A 1043 13.33 21.20 -42.88
CA GLN A 1043 14.57 21.34 -42.10
C GLN A 1043 15.46 20.10 -42.22
N PRO A 1044 16.80 20.24 -42.15
CA PRO A 1044 17.70 19.11 -42.09
C PRO A 1044 17.64 18.42 -40.72
N VAL A 1045 17.52 17.10 -40.74
CA VAL A 1045 17.81 16.21 -39.61
C VAL A 1045 19.25 16.46 -39.16
N LYS A 1046 19.42 16.93 -37.92
CA LYS A 1046 20.75 17.08 -37.29
C LYS A 1046 21.22 15.71 -36.81
N PHE A 1047 20.36 14.95 -36.14
CA PHE A 1047 20.66 13.57 -35.78
C PHE A 1047 19.40 12.71 -35.62
N VAL A 1048 19.56 11.39 -35.75
CA VAL A 1048 18.55 10.40 -35.38
C VAL A 1048 19.14 9.54 -34.28
N CYS A 1049 18.63 9.68 -33.07
CA CYS A 1049 19.07 8.88 -31.93
C CYS A 1049 18.23 7.59 -31.80
N ARG A 1050 18.75 6.61 -31.06
CA ARG A 1050 18.03 5.38 -30.73
C ARG A 1050 18.50 4.75 -29.41
N THR A 1051 17.61 3.97 -28.77
CA THR A 1051 17.86 3.27 -27.51
C THR A 1051 17.14 1.92 -27.46
N THR A 1052 17.87 0.81 -27.23
CA THR A 1052 17.35 -0.57 -27.33
C THR A 1052 17.14 -1.25 -25.96
N HIS A 1053 15.94 -1.80 -25.72
CA HIS A 1053 15.46 -2.39 -24.46
C HIS A 1053 15.27 -3.92 -24.61
N HIS A 1054 15.70 -4.76 -23.67
CA HIS A 1054 15.64 -6.24 -23.80
C HIS A 1054 14.53 -6.92 -22.94
N PRO A 1055 14.04 -8.13 -23.33
CA PRO A 1055 12.74 -8.65 -22.89
C PRO A 1055 12.60 -9.12 -21.44
N VAL A 1056 13.70 -9.36 -20.72
CA VAL A 1056 13.68 -9.84 -19.32
C VAL A 1056 13.10 -8.77 -18.35
N ILE A 1057 12.78 -7.58 -18.87
CA ILE A 1057 12.37 -6.38 -18.13
C ILE A 1057 10.87 -6.06 -18.35
N LEU A 1058 10.16 -6.77 -19.24
CA LEU A 1058 8.79 -6.43 -19.69
C LEU A 1058 7.68 -7.11 -18.86
N TRP A 1059 7.56 -6.75 -17.59
CA TRP A 1059 6.42 -7.12 -16.72
C TRP A 1059 5.74 -5.89 -16.08
N ASN A 1060 6.07 -4.68 -16.55
CA ASN A 1060 5.41 -3.42 -16.18
C ASN A 1060 4.64 -2.89 -17.41
N LEU A 1061 3.35 -2.56 -17.24
CA LEU A 1061 2.50 -2.03 -18.30
C LEU A 1061 2.95 -0.64 -18.77
N ASP A 1062 3.39 0.24 -17.87
CA ASP A 1062 3.72 1.63 -18.18
C ASP A 1062 5.02 1.78 -18.99
N ALA A 1063 5.86 0.73 -19.02
CA ALA A 1063 7.07 0.66 -19.85
C ALA A 1063 6.77 0.24 -21.30
N LEU A 1064 5.54 -0.22 -21.58
CA LEU A 1064 5.12 -0.62 -22.92
C LEU A 1064 4.63 0.59 -23.75
N PRO A 1065 4.71 0.52 -25.08
CA PRO A 1065 4.27 1.60 -25.96
C PRO A 1065 2.78 1.94 -25.82
N ILE A 1066 2.45 3.23 -25.93
CA ILE A 1066 1.11 3.68 -26.30
C ILE A 1066 0.91 3.47 -27.79
N CYS A 1067 -0.19 2.80 -28.16
CA CYS A 1067 -0.66 2.66 -29.53
C CYS A 1067 -1.80 3.65 -29.80
N ILE A 1068 -1.54 4.67 -30.61
CA ILE A 1068 -2.56 5.58 -31.16
C ILE A 1068 -3.01 4.97 -32.49
N LYS A 1069 -4.21 4.41 -32.53
CA LYS A 1069 -4.74 3.71 -33.72
C LYS A 1069 -4.94 4.65 -34.90
N ALA A 1070 -4.86 4.09 -36.11
CA ALA A 1070 -5.11 4.84 -37.33
C ALA A 1070 -6.48 5.55 -37.29
N GLY A 1071 -6.49 6.88 -37.44
CA GLY A 1071 -7.69 7.73 -37.39
C GLY A 1071 -8.18 8.16 -36.00
N ALA A 1072 -7.54 7.72 -34.90
CA ALA A 1072 -7.98 7.97 -33.52
C ALA A 1072 -8.10 9.46 -33.12
N LEU A 1073 -7.43 10.36 -33.86
CA LEU A 1073 -7.41 11.81 -33.59
C LEU A 1073 -8.16 12.62 -34.67
N GLY A 1074 -8.97 11.96 -35.50
CA GLY A 1074 -9.80 12.60 -36.53
C GLY A 1074 -9.08 12.87 -37.85
N ASP A 1075 -9.84 13.25 -38.87
CA ASP A 1075 -9.36 13.52 -40.25
C ASP A 1075 -8.49 12.40 -40.88
N GLY A 1076 -8.61 11.16 -40.37
CA GLY A 1076 -7.78 10.03 -40.78
C GLY A 1076 -6.34 10.08 -40.24
N LEU A 1077 -6.13 10.74 -39.10
CA LEU A 1077 -4.84 10.87 -38.41
C LEU A 1077 -4.85 10.14 -37.05
N PRO A 1078 -3.76 9.45 -36.66
CA PRO A 1078 -2.60 9.14 -37.51
C PRO A 1078 -3.03 8.24 -38.68
N ARG A 1079 -2.29 8.25 -39.79
CA ARG A 1079 -2.67 7.53 -41.02
C ARG A 1079 -2.51 6.02 -40.91
N ARG A 1080 -1.73 5.58 -39.93
CA ARG A 1080 -1.44 4.21 -39.52
C ARG A 1080 -1.35 4.20 -38.00
N ASP A 1081 -1.39 3.03 -37.38
CA ASP A 1081 -1.13 2.88 -35.95
C ASP A 1081 0.26 3.47 -35.60
N LEU A 1082 0.26 4.53 -34.78
CA LEU A 1082 1.46 5.21 -34.31
C LEU A 1082 1.77 4.70 -32.90
N TYR A 1083 3.00 4.23 -32.71
CA TYR A 1083 3.46 3.72 -31.42
C TYR A 1083 4.56 4.60 -30.83
N VAL A 1084 4.35 5.07 -29.60
CA VAL A 1084 5.23 6.00 -28.87
C VAL A 1084 5.28 5.66 -27.38
N SER A 1085 6.26 6.17 -26.65
CA SER A 1085 6.27 6.08 -25.17
C SER A 1085 5.12 6.89 -24.55
N GLY A 1086 4.73 6.58 -23.32
CA GLY A 1086 3.69 7.29 -22.57
C GLY A 1086 3.82 8.82 -22.59
N GLY A 1087 4.99 9.37 -22.25
CA GLY A 1087 5.15 10.82 -22.17
C GLY A 1087 5.43 11.56 -23.50
N HIS A 1088 5.51 10.87 -24.64
CA HIS A 1088 5.81 11.55 -25.92
C HIS A 1088 4.67 12.52 -26.30
N ALA A 1089 4.98 13.80 -26.58
CA ALA A 1089 3.95 14.82 -26.74
C ALA A 1089 3.50 15.06 -28.19
N LEU A 1090 2.18 15.13 -28.37
CA LEU A 1090 1.51 15.45 -29.62
C LEU A 1090 0.90 16.86 -29.57
N LEU A 1091 0.94 17.61 -30.66
CA LEU A 1091 0.26 18.91 -30.73
C LEU A 1091 -1.24 18.72 -30.99
N LEU A 1092 -2.06 19.04 -29.99
CA LEU A 1092 -3.53 19.04 -30.08
C LEU A 1092 -4.10 20.33 -29.45
N ASP A 1093 -5.01 21.02 -30.13
CA ASP A 1093 -5.59 22.31 -29.71
C ASP A 1093 -4.55 23.34 -29.18
N GLY A 1094 -3.38 23.39 -29.80
CA GLY A 1094 -2.30 24.32 -29.43
C GLY A 1094 -1.53 23.96 -28.14
N HIS A 1095 -1.75 22.75 -27.60
CA HIS A 1095 -1.06 22.20 -26.43
C HIS A 1095 -0.21 21.00 -26.84
N LEU A 1096 0.93 20.80 -26.16
CA LEU A 1096 1.73 19.58 -26.25
C LEU A 1096 1.19 18.57 -25.23
N ILE A 1097 0.54 17.51 -25.70
CA ILE A 1097 -0.20 16.56 -24.87
C ILE A 1097 0.48 15.20 -24.89
N HIS A 1098 0.80 14.65 -23.71
CA HIS A 1098 1.46 13.35 -23.58
C HIS A 1098 0.55 12.21 -24.04
N ALA A 1099 1.09 11.22 -24.75
CA ALA A 1099 0.32 10.08 -25.28
C ALA A 1099 -0.46 9.31 -24.19
N SER A 1100 0.11 9.15 -23.00
CA SER A 1100 -0.54 8.52 -21.83
C SER A 1100 -1.74 9.32 -21.33
N ALA A 1101 -1.69 10.65 -21.40
CA ALA A 1101 -2.83 11.51 -21.04
C ALA A 1101 -4.03 11.34 -21.99
N LEU A 1102 -3.80 10.84 -23.21
CA LEU A 1102 -4.82 10.62 -24.24
C LEU A 1102 -5.43 9.22 -24.23
N VAL A 1103 -4.94 8.28 -23.41
CA VAL A 1103 -5.43 6.89 -23.36
C VAL A 1103 -6.92 6.86 -23.01
N ASN A 1104 -7.73 6.28 -23.90
CA ASN A 1104 -9.17 6.08 -23.73
C ASN A 1104 -9.58 4.61 -23.60
N GLY A 1105 -8.70 3.66 -23.95
CA GLY A 1105 -8.98 2.23 -23.80
C GLY A 1105 -9.57 1.57 -25.06
N SER A 1106 -9.75 2.31 -26.16
CA SER A 1106 -10.28 1.76 -27.42
C SER A 1106 -9.44 2.09 -28.66
N THR A 1107 -9.13 3.37 -28.84
CA THR A 1107 -8.48 3.94 -30.03
C THR A 1107 -7.11 4.54 -29.70
N ILE A 1108 -6.88 4.86 -28.43
CA ILE A 1108 -5.57 5.17 -27.86
C ILE A 1108 -5.37 4.24 -26.67
N LEU A 1109 -4.43 3.31 -26.81
CA LEU A 1109 -4.27 2.12 -25.98
C LEU A 1109 -2.90 2.08 -25.31
N GLN A 1110 -2.86 1.73 -24.03
CA GLN A 1110 -1.67 1.15 -23.42
C GLN A 1110 -1.52 -0.29 -23.95
N THR A 1111 -0.42 -0.60 -24.65
CA THR A 1111 -0.20 -1.97 -25.14
C THR A 1111 0.14 -2.92 -23.99
N GLN A 1112 -0.24 -4.19 -24.14
CA GLN A 1112 -0.10 -5.23 -23.12
C GLN A 1112 1.14 -6.11 -23.38
N PRO A 1113 1.67 -6.85 -22.40
CA PRO A 1113 2.89 -7.66 -22.57
C PRO A 1113 2.77 -8.69 -23.70
N GLU A 1114 1.57 -9.24 -23.91
CA GLU A 1114 1.21 -10.20 -24.96
C GLU A 1114 1.17 -9.61 -26.38
N ASP A 1115 1.08 -8.28 -26.54
CA ASP A 1115 1.20 -7.62 -27.85
C ASP A 1115 2.63 -7.74 -28.42
N TRP A 1116 3.62 -8.08 -27.59
CA TRP A 1116 5.04 -8.04 -27.91
C TRP A 1116 5.73 -9.41 -27.75
N ASP A 1117 6.64 -9.73 -28.67
CA ASP A 1117 7.44 -10.96 -28.58
C ASP A 1117 8.42 -10.85 -27.40
N ALA A 1118 8.16 -11.59 -26.32
CA ALA A 1118 8.97 -11.68 -25.10
C ALA A 1118 10.42 -12.20 -25.31
N HIS A 1119 10.88 -12.34 -26.56
CA HIS A 1119 12.28 -12.60 -26.92
C HIS A 1119 12.90 -11.50 -27.82
N ARG A 1120 12.17 -10.44 -28.18
CA ARG A 1120 12.65 -9.35 -29.04
C ARG A 1120 12.83 -8.03 -28.30
N PRO A 1121 13.96 -7.33 -28.51
CA PRO A 1121 14.15 -6.03 -27.90
C PRO A 1121 13.33 -4.93 -28.58
N ILE A 1122 12.77 -4.03 -27.77
CA ILE A 1122 12.05 -2.83 -28.21
C ILE A 1122 13.07 -1.71 -28.41
N THR A 1123 13.14 -1.10 -29.60
CA THR A 1123 14.09 -0.02 -29.90
C THR A 1123 13.34 1.29 -30.10
N TYR A 1124 13.58 2.26 -29.23
CA TYR A 1124 13.04 3.60 -29.42
C TYR A 1124 13.99 4.50 -30.21
N TYR A 1125 13.47 5.56 -30.84
CA TYR A 1125 14.14 6.57 -31.66
C TYR A 1125 13.66 7.98 -31.26
N ASN A 1126 14.47 9.02 -31.51
CA ASN A 1126 13.98 10.41 -31.66
C ASN A 1126 14.77 11.15 -32.75
N ILE A 1127 14.29 12.31 -33.19
CA ILE A 1127 14.91 13.14 -34.23
C ILE A 1127 15.33 14.49 -33.67
N GLU A 1128 16.62 14.78 -33.69
CA GLU A 1128 17.17 16.10 -33.39
C GLU A 1128 17.23 16.97 -34.65
N LEU A 1129 16.81 18.23 -34.52
CA LEU A 1129 16.93 19.30 -35.51
C LEU A 1129 17.86 20.41 -34.99
N GLU A 1130 18.03 21.49 -35.75
CA GLU A 1130 18.79 22.68 -35.27
C GLU A 1130 18.05 23.49 -34.19
N LYS A 1131 16.76 23.20 -33.95
CA LYS A 1131 15.88 23.79 -32.93
C LYS A 1131 14.83 22.77 -32.49
N HIS A 1132 14.22 22.95 -31.32
CA HIS A 1132 12.97 22.23 -31.00
C HIS A 1132 11.89 22.73 -31.98
N GLU A 1133 11.41 21.85 -32.84
CA GLU A 1133 10.33 22.14 -33.79
C GLU A 1133 9.33 20.99 -33.83
N LEU A 1134 8.12 21.26 -34.33
CA LEU A 1134 7.14 20.21 -34.58
C LEU A 1134 7.50 19.48 -35.88
N ILE A 1135 7.47 18.16 -35.83
CA ILE A 1135 7.68 17.29 -36.99
C ILE A 1135 6.37 16.57 -37.32
N THR A 1136 6.25 16.02 -38.53
CA THR A 1136 5.08 15.25 -38.93
C THR A 1136 5.39 13.74 -38.94
N ALA A 1137 4.80 13.00 -37.99
CA ALA A 1137 4.93 11.55 -37.85
C ALA A 1137 3.56 10.87 -38.04
N GLU A 1138 3.48 9.91 -38.96
CA GLU A 1138 2.22 9.26 -39.42
C GLU A 1138 1.10 10.28 -39.77
N GLY A 1139 1.47 11.49 -40.18
CA GLY A 1139 0.57 12.59 -40.50
C GLY A 1139 0.15 13.48 -39.31
N LEU A 1140 0.48 13.12 -38.06
CA LEU A 1140 0.27 13.95 -36.88
C LEU A 1140 1.44 14.91 -36.64
N MET A 1141 1.14 16.05 -36.01
CA MET A 1141 2.15 16.99 -35.53
C MET A 1141 2.60 16.58 -34.13
N VAL A 1142 3.89 16.30 -33.97
CA VAL A 1142 4.50 15.80 -32.74
C VAL A 1142 5.81 16.55 -32.47
N GLU A 1143 6.31 16.51 -31.24
CA GLU A 1143 7.56 17.18 -30.89
C GLU A 1143 8.80 16.50 -31.53
N SER A 1144 9.79 17.29 -31.96
CA SER A 1144 11.13 16.79 -32.19
C SER A 1144 11.82 16.49 -30.85
N PHE A 1145 12.99 15.85 -30.88
CA PHE A 1145 13.87 15.87 -29.72
C PHE A 1145 14.18 17.32 -29.31
N PHE A 1146 14.23 17.57 -28.01
CA PHE A 1146 14.69 18.82 -27.43
C PHE A 1146 15.65 18.58 -26.27
N ASP A 1147 16.39 19.62 -25.87
CA ASP A 1147 17.59 19.49 -25.04
C ASP A 1147 17.31 19.43 -23.54
N SER A 1148 16.39 18.54 -23.16
CA SER A 1148 16.17 18.14 -21.79
C SER A 1148 16.85 16.82 -21.42
N PHE A 1149 17.75 16.31 -22.27
CA PHE A 1149 18.43 15.03 -22.12
C PHE A 1149 19.92 15.19 -22.45
N GLU A 1150 20.82 14.56 -21.69
CA GLU A 1150 22.16 14.31 -22.24
C GLU A 1150 22.07 13.32 -23.40
N ARG A 1151 22.73 13.63 -24.52
CA ARG A 1151 22.78 12.75 -25.70
C ARG A 1151 23.59 11.48 -25.44
N SER A 1152 24.32 11.44 -24.32
CA SER A 1152 25.15 10.34 -23.83
C SER A 1152 24.44 8.99 -23.76
N GLY A 1153 23.12 8.99 -23.53
CA GLY A 1153 22.29 7.78 -23.41
C GLY A 1153 21.97 7.02 -24.69
N TRP A 1154 22.30 7.55 -25.86
CA TRP A 1154 21.92 6.92 -27.14
C TRP A 1154 22.85 5.76 -27.51
N ASP A 1155 22.30 4.65 -28.04
CA ASP A 1155 23.07 3.51 -28.58
C ASP A 1155 24.08 3.96 -29.66
N ASN A 1156 23.82 5.10 -30.31
CA ASN A 1156 24.64 5.71 -31.34
C ASN A 1156 25.28 7.07 -30.93
N TYR A 1157 25.33 7.41 -29.64
CA TYR A 1157 26.00 8.61 -29.14
C TYR A 1157 27.47 8.78 -29.59
N PRO A 1158 28.30 7.72 -29.66
CA PRO A 1158 29.67 7.87 -30.19
C PRO A 1158 29.71 8.37 -31.64
N ALA A 1159 28.66 8.14 -32.43
CA ALA A 1159 28.54 8.68 -33.78
C ALA A 1159 28.10 10.17 -33.77
N TYR A 1160 27.30 10.60 -32.80
CA TYR A 1160 26.98 12.01 -32.57
C TYR A 1160 28.24 12.80 -32.21
N LEU A 1161 29.00 12.35 -31.20
CA LEU A 1161 30.26 12.98 -30.81
C LEU A 1161 31.29 13.00 -31.95
N ALA A 1162 31.32 11.97 -32.79
CA ALA A 1162 32.20 11.95 -33.97
C ALA A 1162 31.83 12.98 -35.05
N LEU A 1163 30.57 13.42 -35.11
CA LEU A 1163 30.10 14.46 -36.03
C LEU A 1163 30.27 15.88 -35.46
N TYR A 1164 29.92 16.08 -34.19
CA TYR A 1164 29.75 17.41 -33.59
C TYR A 1164 30.81 17.79 -32.54
N GLY A 1165 31.59 16.82 -32.03
CA GLY A 1165 32.69 17.04 -31.08
C GLY A 1165 32.29 17.35 -29.64
N SER A 1166 31.11 17.96 -29.43
CA SER A 1166 30.44 18.14 -28.15
C SER A 1166 28.92 18.18 -28.37
N GLU A 1167 28.17 18.09 -27.28
CA GLU A 1167 26.72 18.37 -27.29
C GLU A 1167 26.43 19.84 -27.63
N GLN A 1168 25.23 20.09 -28.17
CA GLN A 1168 24.87 21.34 -28.83
C GLN A 1168 23.50 21.83 -28.31
N PRO A 1169 23.46 22.81 -27.39
CA PRO A 1169 22.24 23.22 -26.68
C PRO A 1169 21.13 23.66 -27.63
N LEU A 1170 19.88 23.34 -27.28
CA LEU A 1170 18.71 23.59 -28.12
C LEU A 1170 17.48 24.00 -27.26
N GLU A 1171 16.88 25.14 -27.62
CA GLU A 1171 15.81 25.84 -26.88
C GLU A 1171 14.44 25.18 -27.09
N GLU A 1172 13.61 25.07 -26.04
CA GLU A 1172 12.30 24.41 -26.09
C GLU A 1172 11.22 25.24 -26.85
N LEU A 1173 10.27 24.54 -27.47
CA LEU A 1173 9.05 25.14 -28.02
C LEU A 1173 8.21 25.83 -26.92
N PRO A 1174 7.83 27.12 -27.08
CA PRO A 1174 7.03 27.85 -26.10
C PRO A 1174 5.53 27.52 -26.22
N LEU A 1175 5.16 26.27 -25.97
CA LEU A 1175 3.78 25.76 -26.02
C LEU A 1175 3.36 25.14 -24.67
N PRO A 1176 2.11 25.32 -24.22
CA PRO A 1176 1.66 24.74 -22.95
C PRO A 1176 1.61 23.20 -23.00
N ARG A 1177 2.15 22.53 -21.97
CA ARG A 1177 2.12 21.06 -21.84
C ARG A 1177 0.91 20.57 -21.04
N VAL A 1178 0.42 19.38 -21.41
CA VAL A 1178 -0.61 18.62 -20.71
C VAL A 1178 -0.07 17.21 -20.46
N LYS A 1179 0.39 16.96 -19.22
CA LYS A 1179 1.05 15.71 -18.81
C LYS A 1179 0.04 14.63 -18.34
N PHE A 1180 -1.15 15.02 -17.88
CA PHE A 1180 -2.15 14.10 -17.28
C PHE A 1180 -3.56 14.22 -17.88
N LYS A 1181 -4.30 13.10 -17.97
CA LYS A 1181 -5.69 13.04 -18.48
C LYS A 1181 -6.65 14.05 -17.82
N ARG A 1182 -6.45 14.36 -16.53
CA ARG A 1182 -7.23 15.38 -15.78
C ARG A 1182 -7.04 16.82 -16.27
N GLN A 1183 -5.90 17.12 -16.90
CA GLN A 1183 -5.56 18.45 -17.42
C GLN A 1183 -6.15 18.70 -18.83
N LEU A 1184 -6.68 17.67 -19.50
CA LEU A 1184 -7.33 17.81 -20.80
C LEU A 1184 -8.53 18.77 -20.70
N SER A 1185 -8.66 19.68 -21.67
CA SER A 1185 -9.83 20.55 -21.76
C SER A 1185 -11.12 19.71 -21.92
N SER A 1186 -12.25 20.24 -21.45
CA SER A 1186 -13.54 19.57 -21.62
C SER A 1186 -13.92 19.38 -23.10
N ALA A 1187 -13.54 20.34 -23.95
CA ALA A 1187 -13.73 20.26 -25.40
C ALA A 1187 -12.88 19.13 -26.01
N LEU A 1188 -11.60 19.00 -25.64
CA LEU A 1188 -10.75 17.94 -26.19
C LEU A 1188 -11.21 16.55 -25.72
N ARG A 1189 -11.64 16.41 -24.46
CA ARG A 1189 -12.25 15.17 -23.95
C ARG A 1189 -13.49 14.77 -24.76
N GLN A 1190 -14.41 15.71 -24.98
CA GLN A 1190 -15.59 15.46 -25.82
C GLN A 1190 -15.21 15.08 -27.26
N THR A 1191 -14.21 15.74 -27.84
CA THR A 1191 -13.71 15.41 -29.18
C THR A 1191 -13.11 14.01 -29.25
N LEU A 1192 -12.33 13.58 -28.25
CA LEU A 1192 -11.76 12.23 -28.20
C LEU A 1192 -12.87 11.16 -28.09
N THR A 1193 -13.87 11.36 -27.24
CA THR A 1193 -15.04 10.46 -27.14
C THR A 1193 -15.82 10.38 -28.46
N LEU A 1194 -16.10 11.52 -29.11
CA LEU A 1194 -16.78 11.56 -30.41
C LEU A 1194 -15.97 10.90 -31.55
N LEU A 1195 -14.65 10.90 -31.46
CA LEU A 1195 -13.76 10.26 -32.46
C LEU A 1195 -13.63 8.75 -32.21
N GLU A 1196 -13.67 8.34 -30.97
CA GLU A 1196 -13.76 6.95 -30.52
C GLU A 1196 -15.06 6.29 -31.03
N GLU A 1197 -16.21 6.95 -30.85
CA GLU A 1197 -17.50 6.56 -31.44
C GLU A 1197 -17.42 6.45 -32.98
N GLN A 1198 -16.81 7.44 -33.66
CA GLN A 1198 -16.67 7.43 -35.13
C GLN A 1198 -15.73 6.34 -35.65
N ALA A 1199 -14.65 6.03 -34.92
CA ALA A 1199 -13.69 4.99 -35.29
C ALA A 1199 -14.30 3.57 -35.15
N GLN A 1200 -15.18 3.37 -34.17
CA GLN A 1200 -15.97 2.14 -34.04
C GLN A 1200 -16.94 1.96 -35.22
N GLN A 1201 -17.61 3.03 -35.66
CA GLN A 1201 -18.53 2.98 -36.82
C GLN A 1201 -17.87 2.73 -38.19
N HIS A 1202 -16.55 2.92 -38.33
CA HIS A 1202 -15.82 2.74 -39.60
C HIS A 1202 -15.23 1.33 -39.83
N LYS A 1203 -15.45 0.36 -38.94
CA LYS A 1203 -14.92 -1.01 -39.08
C LYS A 1203 -15.76 -1.98 -39.96
N GLN A 1204 -16.96 -1.61 -40.44
CA GLN A 1204 -17.72 -2.50 -41.34
C GLN A 1204 -17.19 -2.50 -42.79
N PRO A 1205 -17.05 -3.67 -43.45
CA PRO A 1205 -16.43 -3.78 -44.76
C PRO A 1205 -17.34 -3.31 -45.91
N VAL A 1206 -16.87 -2.35 -46.69
CA VAL A 1206 -17.56 -1.87 -47.90
C VAL A 1206 -17.64 -2.99 -48.95
N ALA A 1207 -18.86 -3.49 -49.19
CA ALA A 1207 -19.13 -4.52 -50.18
C ALA A 1207 -18.78 -4.04 -51.61
N ALA A 1208 -17.98 -4.85 -52.33
CA ALA A 1208 -17.68 -4.60 -53.73
C ALA A 1208 -18.91 -4.86 -54.62
N CYS A 1209 -19.24 -3.90 -55.49
CA CYS A 1209 -20.27 -4.08 -56.53
C CYS A 1209 -20.08 -3.04 -57.66
N PRO A 1210 -20.25 -3.37 -58.96
CA PRO A 1210 -20.35 -4.70 -59.58
C PRO A 1210 -19.13 -5.10 -60.44
#